data_AF-A0A1V5XKN1-F1
#
_entry.id   AF-A0A1V5XKN1-F1
#
_cell.length_a   1.000
_cell.length_b   1.000
_cell.length_c   1.000
_cell.angle_alpha   90.00
_cell.angle_beta   90.00
_cell.angle_gamma   90.00
#
_symmetry.space_group_name_H-M   'P 1'
#
loop_
_entity.id
_entity.type
_entity.pdbx_description
1 polymer ?
#
loop_
_entity_poly.entity_id
_entity_poly.type
_entity_poly.pdbx_seq_one_letter_code
_entity_poly.pdbx_strand_id
1 'polypeptide(L)'
;MQPTDASVVLAPYLEPVIRGRRVAVLGDATDPLGSALLERGARLVHVYDPDASRVAEVLARQGASRTLMTAPLPDGELAVRDGAFDTVVVPNLVLFDPVDTVVARARKLVAAHGYAVFVSPNPDRTASSVERQLSYYELYDLIALQFPEVRMLGQAPFSGYLIADFAPEGDPDVVVDTSLVDRKDQEPKWFVALGTQQARRLDPFTIIQVPGDLAPVAGDEAVTNALQQEVQSLKKELEQTRSQAASLPIVPRVQPRNERVEALEASLREKEEELRRVELRAGDNHVRAGRLENKVRDLEEELRHQRDRAFRLSNDLEEEKKSHTKAELELRMIRSRADMPPVQEGASKVEIDRLRAALGQAETQVATLQSENSTLRDRLTDAEKQGLFLRDSLEDIRTEKLQVEKHVVDLQRALAEKEARIDELDALVVDLQEASGDPELERELDRTRRELADLQASFDASLQSKLSEVAKLVRERDDARARAEQVRLDKEQRLVSVAQERDTARASLQASLEKSADLEAALHTLREQLSALQSAASQQHDQTLVEMTQRRDEAVAMLESLRQQQEQEVEALEHTLRERGQEIQRLQSDVMHHELLVRELVQRLPEVSQAEAQGVTDARRDTWLEESARREGELQQARWKVAELEQRLRDQEERTEVSTEVAELERALFAAQNELDAMRQALATRPAVPADMAGSGQVPQEK
;
A
#
# COMPACT_ATOMS: atom_id res chain seq x y z
N MET A 1 -32.26 11.88 44.25
CA MET A 1 -31.52 12.41 43.09
C MET A 1 -32.52 12.60 41.98
N GLN A 2 -32.51 13.74 41.28
CA GLN A 2 -33.41 13.91 40.13
C GLN A 2 -32.90 13.03 38.98
N PRO A 3 -33.79 12.36 38.23
CA PRO A 3 -33.39 11.61 37.05
C PRO A 3 -32.68 12.55 36.09
N THR A 4 -31.59 12.10 35.47
CA THR A 4 -30.89 12.87 34.44
C THR A 4 -31.87 13.14 33.30
N ASP A 5 -32.31 14.39 33.18
CA ASP A 5 -33.21 14.81 32.10
C ASP A 5 -32.48 14.64 30.76
N ALA A 6 -33.19 14.11 29.76
CA ALA A 6 -32.63 13.83 28.43
C ALA A 6 -31.87 15.04 27.86
N SER A 7 -32.38 16.23 28.18
CA SER A 7 -31.88 17.55 27.85
C SER A 7 -30.41 17.84 28.16
N VAL A 8 -29.86 17.34 29.27
CA VAL A 8 -28.44 17.58 29.63
C VAL A 8 -27.50 16.92 28.63
N VAL A 9 -27.89 15.77 28.11
CA VAL A 9 -27.10 14.96 27.16
C VAL A 9 -27.34 15.43 25.72
N LEU A 10 -28.55 15.90 25.40
CA LEU A 10 -28.88 16.36 24.04
C LEU A 10 -28.07 17.59 23.61
N ALA A 11 -27.82 18.55 24.51
CA ALA A 11 -27.11 19.77 24.17
C ALA A 11 -25.71 19.54 23.55
N PRO A 12 -24.80 18.75 24.16
CA PRO A 12 -23.49 18.46 23.55
C PRO A 12 -23.59 17.58 22.30
N TYR A 13 -24.53 16.62 22.24
CA TYR A 13 -24.73 15.80 21.03
C TYR A 13 -25.13 16.65 19.81
N LEU A 14 -25.93 17.69 20.03
CA LEU A 14 -26.41 18.58 18.98
C LEU A 14 -25.44 19.73 18.64
N GLU A 15 -24.31 19.85 19.34
CA GLU A 15 -23.34 20.92 19.13
C GLU A 15 -22.95 21.13 17.64
N PRO A 16 -22.65 20.07 16.85
CA PRO A 16 -22.27 20.22 15.43
C PRO A 16 -23.38 20.86 14.56
N VAL A 17 -24.65 20.74 14.96
CA VAL A 17 -25.81 21.18 14.17
C VAL A 17 -26.45 22.46 14.69
N ILE A 18 -26.06 22.95 15.87
CA ILE A 18 -26.57 24.19 16.47
C ILE A 18 -25.56 25.34 16.43
N ARG A 19 -24.27 25.08 16.26
CA ARG A 19 -23.23 26.13 16.28
C ARG A 19 -23.50 27.20 15.22
N GLY A 20 -23.62 28.46 15.66
CA GLY A 20 -23.92 29.63 14.83
C GLY A 20 -25.35 29.72 14.29
N ARG A 21 -26.24 28.81 14.71
CA ARG A 21 -27.57 28.63 14.12
C ARG A 21 -28.71 29.03 15.05
N ARG A 22 -29.91 29.19 14.49
CA ARG A 22 -31.14 29.54 15.21
C ARG A 22 -31.85 28.26 15.61
N VAL A 23 -32.14 28.11 16.89
CA VAL A 23 -32.76 26.90 17.45
C VAL A 23 -34.10 27.23 18.08
N ALA A 24 -35.11 26.40 17.83
CA ALA A 24 -36.34 26.40 18.61
C ALA A 24 -36.39 25.17 19.51
N VAL A 25 -36.78 25.35 20.77
CA VAL A 25 -37.06 24.28 21.71
C VAL A 25 -38.57 24.29 21.96
N LEU A 26 -39.26 23.19 21.71
CA LEU A 26 -40.67 23.03 22.05
C LEU A 26 -40.75 22.10 23.26
N GLY A 27 -40.88 22.65 24.46
CA GLY A 27 -40.82 21.88 25.71
C GLY A 27 -40.86 22.74 26.96
N ASP A 28 -40.63 22.12 28.11
CA ASP A 28 -40.65 22.81 29.40
C ASP A 28 -39.61 23.94 29.47
N ALA A 29 -40.04 25.17 29.77
CA ALA A 29 -39.18 26.33 29.87
C ALA A 29 -38.28 26.33 31.11
N THR A 30 -38.57 25.48 32.10
CA THR A 30 -37.74 25.31 33.29
C THR A 30 -36.52 24.41 33.04
N ASP A 31 -36.52 23.69 31.92
CA ASP A 31 -35.43 22.82 31.50
C ASP A 31 -34.18 23.63 31.10
N PRO A 32 -32.98 23.28 31.60
CA PRO A 32 -31.73 23.97 31.24
C PRO A 32 -31.31 23.83 29.77
N LEU A 33 -32.01 23.04 28.95
CA LEU A 33 -31.68 22.84 27.53
C LEU A 33 -31.51 24.15 26.76
N GLY A 34 -32.41 25.11 26.96
CA GLY A 34 -32.37 26.38 26.22
C GLY A 34 -31.07 27.15 26.46
N SER A 35 -30.65 27.25 27.72
CA SER A 35 -29.36 27.85 28.11
C SER A 35 -28.17 27.01 27.63
N ALA A 36 -28.23 25.69 27.77
CA ALA A 36 -27.14 24.80 27.39
C ALA A 36 -26.85 24.86 25.87
N LEU A 37 -27.88 24.97 25.03
CA LEU A 37 -27.72 25.14 23.58
C LEU A 37 -27.04 26.48 23.22
N LEU A 38 -27.33 27.55 23.95
CA LEU A 38 -26.65 28.85 23.77
C LEU A 38 -25.17 28.78 24.17
N GLU A 39 -24.86 28.17 25.30
CA GLU A 39 -23.48 27.97 25.76
C GLU A 39 -22.65 27.16 24.76
N ARG A 40 -23.28 26.23 24.04
CA ARG A 40 -22.69 25.40 22.98
C ARG A 40 -22.62 26.11 21.61
N GLY A 41 -22.95 27.40 21.57
CA GLY A 41 -22.72 28.26 20.41
C GLY A 41 -23.93 28.46 19.50
N ALA A 42 -25.15 28.12 19.93
CA ALA A 42 -26.34 28.56 19.20
C ALA A 42 -26.40 30.10 19.14
N ARG A 43 -26.77 30.66 17.99
CA ARG A 43 -26.85 32.11 17.78
C ARG A 43 -28.06 32.71 18.50
N LEU A 44 -29.16 31.97 18.54
CA LEU A 44 -30.45 32.39 19.05
C LEU A 44 -31.24 31.14 19.43
N VAL A 45 -31.84 31.12 20.61
CA VAL A 45 -32.67 30.02 21.09
C VAL A 45 -34.04 30.56 21.49
N HIS A 46 -35.10 29.98 20.92
CA HIS A 46 -36.49 30.27 21.28
C HIS A 46 -37.09 29.06 21.97
N VAL A 47 -37.49 29.20 23.22
CA VAL A 47 -38.16 28.15 24.00
C VAL A 47 -39.66 28.43 24.01
N TYR A 48 -40.43 27.49 23.48
CA TYR A 48 -41.89 27.52 23.47
C TYR A 48 -42.42 26.44 24.41
N ASP A 49 -43.04 26.85 25.51
CA ASP A 49 -43.59 25.94 26.52
C ASP A 49 -45.11 25.85 26.39
N PRO A 50 -45.71 24.64 26.38
CA PRO A 50 -47.16 24.47 26.37
C PRO A 50 -47.86 25.07 27.61
N ASP A 51 -47.18 25.24 28.74
CA ASP A 51 -47.75 25.85 29.95
C ASP A 51 -47.36 27.34 30.07
N ALA A 52 -48.32 28.21 29.79
CA ALA A 52 -48.13 29.65 29.89
C ALA A 52 -47.78 30.14 31.31
N SER A 53 -48.16 29.39 32.35
CA SER A 53 -47.86 29.74 33.74
C SER A 53 -46.37 29.59 34.05
N ARG A 54 -45.75 28.50 33.57
CA ARG A 54 -44.30 28.29 33.69
C ARG A 54 -43.51 29.35 32.94
N VAL A 55 -43.97 29.75 31.76
CA VAL A 55 -43.34 30.84 31.00
C VAL A 55 -43.33 32.14 31.79
N ALA A 56 -44.46 32.51 32.39
CA ALA A 56 -44.55 33.73 33.19
C ALA A 56 -43.59 33.69 34.39
N GLU A 57 -43.46 32.54 35.06
CA GLU A 57 -42.53 32.34 36.16
C GLU A 57 -41.06 32.44 35.70
N VAL A 58 -40.71 31.77 34.59
CA VAL A 58 -39.36 31.80 34.03
C VAL A 58 -38.99 33.21 33.59
N LEU A 59 -39.89 33.94 32.92
CA LEU A 59 -39.67 35.35 32.52
C LEU A 59 -39.55 36.30 33.72
N ALA A 60 -40.21 36.01 34.84
CA ALA A 60 -40.06 36.80 36.07
C ALA A 60 -38.68 36.58 36.73
N ARG A 61 -38.09 35.40 36.56
CA ARG A 61 -36.77 35.03 37.12
C ARG A 61 -35.61 35.37 36.19
N GLN A 62 -35.76 35.08 34.90
CA GLN A 62 -34.79 35.31 33.84
C GLN A 62 -35.06 36.67 33.22
N GLY A 63 -34.29 37.69 33.61
CA GLY A 63 -34.36 39.01 32.97
C GLY A 63 -34.23 38.90 31.44
N ALA A 64 -34.75 39.90 30.71
CA ALA A 64 -34.84 39.85 29.25
C ALA A 64 -33.47 39.61 28.57
N SER A 65 -33.23 38.39 28.09
CA SER A 65 -32.10 38.04 27.24
C SER A 65 -32.45 38.28 25.78
N ARG A 66 -31.49 38.83 25.00
CA ARG A 66 -31.69 39.03 23.56
C ARG A 66 -31.46 37.76 22.74
N THR A 67 -30.82 36.76 23.32
CA THR A 67 -30.42 35.51 22.64
C THR A 67 -31.18 34.29 23.11
N LEU A 68 -31.72 34.29 24.34
CA LEU A 68 -32.67 33.31 24.84
C LEU A 68 -34.05 33.97 24.93
N MET A 69 -35.00 33.53 24.13
CA MET A 69 -36.38 34.01 24.19
C MET A 69 -37.28 32.89 24.67
N THR A 70 -38.08 33.15 25.70
CA THR A 70 -39.06 32.19 26.23
C THR A 70 -40.46 32.73 25.95
N ALA A 71 -41.34 31.91 25.38
CA ALA A 71 -42.71 32.28 25.02
C ALA A 71 -43.67 31.11 25.25
N PRO A 72 -44.97 31.36 25.49
CA PRO A 72 -45.96 30.28 25.49
C PRO A 72 -46.12 29.74 24.07
N LEU A 73 -46.32 28.42 23.95
CA LEU A 73 -46.68 27.78 22.69
C LEU A 73 -48.16 28.08 22.39
N PRO A 74 -48.50 28.82 21.32
CA PRO A 74 -49.90 29.12 21.00
C PRO A 74 -50.62 27.86 20.50
N ASP A 75 -51.93 27.77 20.72
CA ASP A 75 -52.75 26.66 20.19
C ASP A 75 -52.74 26.64 18.65
N GLY A 76 -52.66 27.82 18.02
CA GLY A 76 -52.64 28.01 16.57
C GLY A 76 -51.23 28.03 15.93
N GLU A 77 -51.11 28.64 14.76
CA GLU A 77 -49.82 28.80 14.08
C GLU A 77 -48.93 29.81 14.83
N LEU A 78 -47.64 29.48 14.92
CA LEU A 78 -46.65 30.42 15.46
C LEU A 78 -46.49 31.59 14.50
N ALA A 79 -46.42 32.81 15.03
CA ALA A 79 -46.19 34.04 14.25
C ALA A 79 -44.73 34.17 13.77
N VAL A 80 -44.19 33.09 13.22
CA VAL A 80 -42.84 32.99 12.65
C VAL A 80 -42.97 32.38 11.25
N ARG A 81 -42.10 32.79 10.34
CA ARG A 81 -42.07 32.25 8.97
C ARG A 81 -41.75 30.75 8.97
N ASP A 82 -42.22 30.03 7.97
CA ASP A 82 -41.76 28.67 7.69
C ASP A 82 -40.23 28.65 7.49
N GLY A 83 -39.56 27.64 8.04
CA GLY A 83 -38.11 27.56 8.07
C GLY A 83 -37.44 28.66 8.90
N ALA A 84 -38.15 29.23 9.88
CA ALA A 84 -37.60 30.23 10.80
C ALA A 84 -36.38 29.73 11.58
N PHE A 85 -36.26 28.42 11.81
CA PHE A 85 -35.19 27.84 12.63
C PHE A 85 -34.37 26.83 11.84
N ASP A 86 -33.08 26.77 12.13
CA ASP A 86 -32.18 25.82 11.48
C ASP A 86 -32.20 24.47 12.24
N THR A 87 -32.56 24.47 13.54
CA THR A 87 -32.78 23.27 14.33
C THR A 87 -34.03 23.43 15.21
N VAL A 88 -34.86 22.41 15.32
CA VAL A 88 -36.01 22.35 16.24
C VAL A 88 -35.81 21.15 17.16
N VAL A 89 -35.91 21.34 18.47
CA VAL A 89 -35.72 20.28 19.48
C VAL A 89 -37.00 20.16 20.31
N VAL A 90 -37.51 18.93 20.43
CA VAL A 90 -38.65 18.56 21.26
C VAL A 90 -38.13 17.56 22.30
N PRO A 91 -37.65 18.03 23.48
CA PRO A 91 -36.96 17.19 24.46
C PRO A 91 -37.87 16.16 25.14
N ASN A 92 -39.19 16.36 25.07
CA ASN A 92 -40.17 15.37 25.47
C ASN A 92 -41.45 15.56 24.67
N LEU A 93 -41.67 14.70 23.66
CA LEU A 93 -42.81 14.78 22.77
C LEU A 93 -44.15 14.46 23.48
N VAL A 94 -44.10 13.70 24.58
CA VAL A 94 -45.28 13.29 25.34
C VAL A 94 -45.89 14.46 26.13
N LEU A 95 -45.17 15.58 26.29
CA LEU A 95 -45.71 16.80 26.93
C LEU A 95 -46.84 17.46 26.13
N PHE A 96 -47.07 17.03 24.89
CA PHE A 96 -48.00 17.66 23.97
C PHE A 96 -49.17 16.74 23.67
N ASP A 97 -50.39 17.31 23.70
CA ASP A 97 -51.58 16.65 23.20
C ASP A 97 -52.34 17.62 22.28
N PRO A 98 -52.50 17.31 20.98
CA PRO A 98 -52.11 16.08 20.29
C PRO A 98 -50.69 16.12 19.68
N VAL A 99 -49.94 15.01 19.78
CA VAL A 99 -48.51 14.91 19.41
C VAL A 99 -48.22 15.16 17.92
N ASP A 100 -49.13 14.77 17.03
CA ASP A 100 -49.01 14.91 15.57
C ASP A 100 -48.96 16.38 15.14
N THR A 101 -49.72 17.25 15.81
CA THR A 101 -49.73 18.68 15.53
C THR A 101 -48.38 19.33 15.83
N VAL A 102 -47.68 18.86 16.87
CA VAL A 102 -46.35 19.37 17.23
C VAL A 102 -45.28 18.91 16.26
N VAL A 103 -45.36 17.66 15.78
CA VAL A 103 -44.44 17.16 14.74
C VAL A 103 -44.64 17.92 13.43
N ALA A 104 -45.89 18.14 13.00
CA ALA A 104 -46.20 18.93 11.82
C ALA A 104 -45.73 20.40 11.97
N ARG A 105 -45.87 20.96 13.17
CA ARG A 105 -45.39 22.31 13.48
C ARG A 105 -43.87 22.40 13.45
N ALA A 106 -43.17 21.46 14.08
CA ALA A 106 -41.71 21.35 14.02
C ALA A 106 -41.22 21.24 12.57
N ARG A 107 -41.95 20.50 11.72
CA ARG A 107 -41.68 20.39 10.28
C ARG A 107 -41.83 21.70 9.50
N LYS A 108 -42.80 22.56 9.84
CA LYS A 108 -42.93 23.91 9.26
C LYS A 108 -41.84 24.85 9.76
N LEU A 109 -41.47 24.76 11.05
CA LEU A 109 -40.49 25.64 11.68
C LEU A 109 -39.05 25.39 11.21
N VAL A 110 -38.71 24.14 10.91
CA VAL A 110 -37.36 23.75 10.50
C VAL A 110 -37.07 24.12 9.04
N ALA A 111 -35.92 24.74 8.82
CA ALA A 111 -35.45 25.12 7.48
C ALA A 111 -35.25 23.89 6.57
N ALA A 112 -35.18 24.13 5.26
CA ALA A 112 -34.94 23.08 4.25
C ALA A 112 -33.68 22.21 4.52
N HIS A 113 -32.68 22.78 5.18
CA HIS A 113 -31.43 22.11 5.54
C HIS A 113 -31.26 21.88 7.05
N GLY A 114 -32.36 22.03 7.79
CA GLY A 114 -32.36 21.95 9.24
C GLY A 114 -32.61 20.55 9.80
N TYR A 115 -32.54 20.47 11.12
CA TYR A 115 -32.76 19.24 11.88
C TYR A 115 -33.97 19.40 12.80
N ALA A 116 -34.82 18.38 12.86
CA ALA A 116 -35.85 18.26 13.89
C ALA A 116 -35.52 17.06 14.79
N VAL A 117 -35.40 17.29 16.09
CA VAL A 117 -35.04 16.27 17.08
C VAL A 117 -36.24 16.07 17.99
N PHE A 118 -36.73 14.83 18.08
CA PHE A 118 -37.86 14.46 18.92
C PHE A 118 -37.43 13.40 19.91
N VAL A 119 -37.77 13.56 21.18
CA VAL A 119 -37.38 12.63 22.24
C VAL A 119 -38.62 12.11 22.94
N SER A 120 -38.66 10.80 23.16
CA SER A 120 -39.74 10.11 23.87
C SER A 120 -39.14 9.15 24.91
N PRO A 121 -39.73 9.06 26.12
CA PRO A 121 -39.31 8.04 27.08
C PRO A 121 -39.58 6.65 26.52
N ASN A 122 -38.70 5.69 26.81
CA ASN A 122 -38.91 4.30 26.42
C ASN A 122 -39.93 3.64 27.37
N PRO A 123 -41.09 3.17 26.90
CA PRO A 123 -42.08 2.50 27.74
C PRO A 123 -41.53 1.27 28.46
N ASP A 124 -40.59 0.54 27.86
CA ASP A 124 -40.07 -0.72 28.42
C ASP A 124 -39.16 -0.49 29.64
N ARG A 125 -38.58 0.73 29.76
CA ARG A 125 -37.63 1.11 30.82
C ARG A 125 -38.19 2.07 31.84
N THR A 126 -39.20 2.85 31.45
CA THR A 126 -39.70 3.94 32.27
C THR A 126 -41.04 3.53 32.87
N ALA A 127 -41.05 3.11 34.13
CA ALA A 127 -42.26 2.84 34.91
C ALA A 127 -43.03 4.13 35.26
N SER A 128 -43.08 5.10 34.34
CA SER A 128 -43.81 6.34 34.53
C SER A 128 -45.30 6.09 34.32
N SER A 129 -46.14 6.56 35.24
CA SER A 129 -47.61 6.49 35.15
C SER A 129 -48.23 7.44 34.09
N VAL A 130 -47.45 7.90 33.12
CA VAL A 130 -47.95 8.76 32.05
C VAL A 130 -48.77 7.88 31.11
N GLU A 131 -50.06 8.19 30.96
CA GLU A 131 -51.05 7.36 30.24
C GLU A 131 -50.71 7.10 28.76
N ARG A 132 -49.78 7.87 28.19
CA ARG A 132 -49.39 7.78 26.79
C ARG A 132 -47.87 7.78 26.65
N GLN A 133 -47.31 6.64 26.27
CA GLN A 133 -45.91 6.49 25.89
C GLN A 133 -45.85 6.03 24.43
N LEU A 134 -44.87 6.52 23.67
CA LEU A 134 -44.67 6.11 22.28
C LEU A 134 -43.61 5.02 22.25
N SER A 135 -43.96 3.86 21.71
CA SER A 135 -43.00 2.81 21.38
C SER A 135 -42.06 3.27 20.26
N TYR A 136 -40.97 2.51 20.06
CA TYR A 136 -39.98 2.78 19.01
C TYR A 136 -40.62 2.97 17.62
N TYR A 137 -41.52 2.07 17.22
CA TYR A 137 -42.14 2.09 15.89
C TYR A 137 -43.18 3.21 15.77
N GLU A 138 -43.96 3.48 16.81
CA GLU A 138 -44.94 4.57 16.79
C GLU A 138 -44.25 5.93 16.66
N LEU A 139 -43.14 6.14 17.38
CA LEU A 139 -42.34 7.35 17.24
C LEU A 139 -41.80 7.47 15.81
N TYR A 140 -41.21 6.40 15.26
CA TYR A 140 -40.69 6.41 13.89
C TYR A 140 -41.78 6.75 12.87
N ASP A 141 -42.92 6.05 12.89
CA ASP A 141 -44.01 6.23 11.94
C ASP A 141 -44.59 7.66 11.99
N LEU A 142 -44.73 8.20 13.20
CA LEU A 142 -45.22 9.57 13.42
C LEU A 142 -44.28 10.61 12.78
N ILE A 143 -42.97 10.46 12.96
CA ILE A 143 -41.97 11.39 12.39
C ILE A 143 -41.83 11.18 10.88
N ALA A 144 -41.86 9.92 10.40
CA ALA A 144 -41.71 9.56 8.99
C ALA A 144 -42.86 10.10 8.12
N LEU A 145 -44.03 10.38 8.70
CA LEU A 145 -45.13 11.04 8.00
C LEU A 145 -44.78 12.49 7.60
N GLN A 146 -43.90 13.16 8.34
CA GLN A 146 -43.57 14.58 8.15
C GLN A 146 -42.18 14.80 7.55
N PHE A 147 -41.26 13.84 7.71
CA PHE A 147 -39.87 13.93 7.28
C PHE A 147 -39.50 12.78 6.33
N PRO A 148 -38.88 13.08 5.17
CA PRO A 148 -38.47 12.06 4.22
C PRO A 148 -37.33 11.16 4.74
N GLU A 149 -36.51 11.70 5.64
CA GLU A 149 -35.37 11.00 6.23
C GLU A 149 -35.48 11.05 7.75
N VAL A 150 -35.64 9.88 8.37
CA VAL A 150 -35.74 9.73 9.83
C VAL A 150 -34.67 8.77 10.33
N ARG A 151 -33.89 9.23 11.29
CA ARG A 151 -32.90 8.40 11.98
C ARG A 151 -33.32 8.19 13.42
N MET A 152 -33.39 6.93 13.84
CA MET A 152 -33.66 6.57 15.23
C MET A 152 -32.34 6.39 15.97
N LEU A 153 -32.29 6.94 17.18
CA LEU A 153 -31.17 6.92 18.10
C LEU A 153 -31.69 6.50 19.48
N GLY A 154 -30.84 5.87 20.28
CA GLY A 154 -31.14 5.51 21.67
C GLY A 154 -30.23 6.29 22.62
N GLN A 155 -30.82 6.85 23.67
CA GLN A 155 -30.05 7.42 24.78
C GLN A 155 -30.12 6.45 25.97
N ALA A 156 -28.98 5.91 26.34
CA ALA A 156 -28.81 5.03 27.50
C ALA A 156 -27.79 5.63 28.47
N PRO A 157 -28.00 5.55 29.80
CA PRO A 157 -26.94 5.84 30.74
C PRO A 157 -25.82 4.81 30.57
N PHE A 158 -24.57 5.27 30.62
CA PHE A 158 -23.38 4.43 30.51
C PHE A 158 -22.52 4.62 31.76
N SER A 159 -22.29 3.54 32.48
CA SER A 159 -21.37 3.48 33.61
C SER A 159 -20.18 2.63 33.20
N GLY A 160 -18.99 3.23 33.17
CA GLY A 160 -17.76 2.55 32.76
C GLY A 160 -16.54 3.22 33.34
N TYR A 161 -15.40 2.51 33.26
CA TYR A 161 -14.11 3.06 33.64
C TYR A 161 -13.39 3.57 32.40
N LEU A 162 -12.94 4.82 32.44
CA LEU A 162 -12.07 5.38 31.41
C LEU A 162 -10.62 5.15 31.81
N ILE A 163 -9.89 4.39 30.99
CA ILE A 163 -8.43 4.26 31.07
C ILE A 163 -7.87 5.00 29.87
N ALA A 164 -7.20 6.11 30.11
CA ALA A 164 -6.60 6.95 29.07
C ALA A 164 -5.10 7.12 29.31
N ASP A 165 -4.31 7.03 28.24
CA ASP A 165 -2.94 7.52 28.26
C ASP A 165 -2.98 9.06 28.31
N PHE A 166 -2.19 9.67 29.18
CA PHE A 166 -2.13 11.12 29.35
C PHE A 166 -1.17 11.80 28.38
N ALA A 167 -0.36 11.02 27.64
CA ALA A 167 0.55 11.54 26.62
C ALA A 167 0.46 10.75 25.29
N PRO A 168 -0.74 10.62 24.68
CA PRO A 168 -0.86 9.92 23.41
C PRO A 168 -0.20 10.75 22.30
N GLU A 169 0.59 10.11 21.45
CA GLU A 169 1.02 10.70 20.18
C GLU A 169 -0.16 10.64 19.18
N GLY A 170 -1.08 11.62 19.28
CA GLY A 170 -2.23 11.76 18.38
C GLY A 170 -3.59 11.78 19.08
N ASP A 171 -4.67 11.77 18.29
CA ASP A 171 -6.04 11.67 18.79
C ASP A 171 -6.32 10.20 19.20
N PRO A 172 -6.63 9.91 20.48
CA PRO A 172 -6.81 8.54 20.93
C PRO A 172 -8.09 7.91 20.36
N ASP A 173 -7.97 6.69 19.83
CA ASP A 173 -9.13 5.89 19.43
C ASP A 173 -9.89 5.41 20.67
N VAL A 174 -11.20 5.72 20.74
CA VAL A 174 -12.05 5.32 21.86
C VAL A 174 -12.56 3.89 21.64
N VAL A 175 -12.04 2.94 22.41
CA VAL A 175 -12.52 1.55 22.42
C VAL A 175 -13.50 1.34 23.58
N VAL A 176 -14.69 0.85 23.27
CA VAL A 176 -15.72 0.53 24.26
C VAL A 176 -15.89 -0.99 24.33
N ASP A 177 -15.45 -1.60 25.43
CA ASP A 177 -15.71 -3.00 25.72
C ASP A 177 -17.07 -3.17 26.40
N THR A 178 -17.97 -3.92 25.76
CA THR A 178 -19.32 -4.21 26.25
C THR A 178 -19.47 -5.66 26.75
N SER A 179 -18.37 -6.43 26.81
CA SER A 179 -18.38 -7.85 27.19
C SER A 179 -18.87 -8.11 28.62
N LEU A 180 -18.76 -7.11 29.50
CA LEU A 180 -19.17 -7.19 30.90
C LEU A 180 -20.62 -6.74 31.15
N VAL A 181 -21.31 -6.21 30.14
CA VAL A 181 -22.66 -5.65 30.30
C VAL A 181 -23.70 -6.71 29.95
N ASP A 182 -24.57 -7.05 30.90
CA ASP A 182 -25.71 -7.93 30.65
C ASP A 182 -26.62 -7.33 29.57
N ARG A 183 -27.04 -8.16 28.60
CA ARG A 183 -27.84 -7.70 27.45
C ARG A 183 -29.13 -6.97 27.84
N LYS A 184 -29.68 -7.26 29.03
CA LYS A 184 -30.89 -6.61 29.55
C LYS A 184 -30.66 -5.16 29.92
N ASP A 185 -29.43 -4.79 30.31
CA ASP A 185 -29.09 -3.42 30.72
C ASP A 185 -28.77 -2.49 29.54
N GLN A 186 -28.72 -3.02 28.30
CA GLN A 186 -28.35 -2.28 27.09
C GLN A 186 -29.51 -1.53 26.40
N GLU A 187 -30.76 -1.70 26.82
CA GLU A 187 -31.89 -1.00 26.21
C GLU A 187 -31.87 0.51 26.54
N PRO A 188 -32.19 1.38 25.56
CA PRO A 188 -32.16 2.82 25.76
C PRO A 188 -33.26 3.28 26.71
N LYS A 189 -32.95 4.26 27.56
CA LYS A 189 -33.95 4.91 28.43
C LYS A 189 -34.85 5.86 27.65
N TRP A 190 -34.30 6.51 26.61
CA TRP A 190 -35.04 7.40 25.74
C TRP A 190 -34.82 7.04 24.28
N PHE A 191 -35.88 7.12 23.49
CA PHE A 191 -35.81 7.09 22.04
C PHE A 191 -35.68 8.51 21.52
N VAL A 192 -34.74 8.71 20.60
CA VAL A 192 -34.49 10.01 19.96
C VAL A 192 -34.67 9.82 18.45
N ALA A 193 -35.61 10.53 17.86
CA ALA A 193 -35.85 10.55 16.42
C ALA A 193 -35.32 11.85 15.82
N LEU A 194 -34.45 11.73 14.82
CA LEU A 194 -33.89 12.83 14.06
C LEU A 194 -34.56 12.87 12.68
N GLY A 195 -35.44 13.86 12.48
CA GLY A 195 -36.07 14.16 11.20
C GLY A 195 -35.28 15.19 10.40
N THR A 196 -35.00 14.90 9.13
CA THR A 196 -34.36 15.83 8.19
C THR A 196 -35.05 15.81 6.83
N GLN A 197 -34.90 16.89 6.06
CA GLN A 197 -35.42 16.95 4.68
C GLN A 197 -34.40 16.42 3.65
N GLN A 198 -33.14 16.28 4.06
CA GLN A 198 -32.04 15.81 3.22
C GLN A 198 -31.12 14.94 4.07
N ALA A 199 -30.64 13.85 3.50
CA ALA A 199 -29.70 12.95 4.17
C ALA A 199 -28.46 13.71 4.64
N ARG A 200 -28.30 13.84 5.96
CA ARG A 200 -27.14 14.44 6.60
C ARG A 200 -26.63 13.53 7.71
N ARG A 201 -25.31 13.44 7.81
CA ARG A 201 -24.66 12.60 8.82
C ARG A 201 -24.44 13.42 10.08
N LEU A 202 -25.07 12.97 11.16
CA LEU A 202 -24.59 13.19 12.52
C LEU A 202 -23.75 11.99 12.93
N ASP A 203 -22.89 12.17 13.93
CA ASP A 203 -22.10 11.08 14.47
C ASP A 203 -23.04 9.95 14.95
N PRO A 204 -22.75 8.71 14.54
CA PRO A 204 -23.61 7.56 14.86
C PRO A 204 -23.65 7.25 16.35
N PHE A 205 -22.62 7.66 17.09
CA PHE A 205 -22.42 7.35 18.50
C PHE A 205 -21.57 8.43 19.17
N THR A 206 -21.93 8.83 20.39
CA THR A 206 -21.20 9.82 21.18
C THR A 206 -21.31 9.47 22.67
N ILE A 207 -20.19 9.46 23.38
CA ILE A 207 -20.15 9.31 24.84
C ILE A 207 -20.06 10.70 25.44
N ILE A 208 -20.98 11.03 26.34
CA ILE A 208 -21.05 12.34 26.99
C ILE A 208 -20.82 12.14 28.48
N GLN A 209 -19.75 12.75 28.98
CA GLN A 209 -19.49 12.79 30.40
C GLN A 209 -20.47 13.74 31.08
N VAL A 210 -21.19 13.23 32.06
CA VAL A 210 -22.12 14.00 32.90
C VAL A 210 -21.54 14.06 34.31
N PRO A 211 -21.66 15.19 35.05
CA PRO A 211 -21.25 15.27 36.45
C PRO A 211 -21.83 14.14 37.29
N GLY A 212 -21.03 13.57 38.21
CA GLY A 212 -21.42 12.41 39.02
C GLY A 212 -22.69 12.61 39.85
N ASP A 213 -22.97 13.84 40.28
CA ASP A 213 -24.18 14.20 41.03
C ASP A 213 -25.46 14.10 40.20
N LEU A 214 -25.33 14.09 38.87
CA LEU A 214 -26.39 13.94 37.88
C LEU A 214 -26.39 12.52 37.27
N ALA A 215 -25.45 11.65 37.66
CA ALA A 215 -25.43 10.27 37.20
C ALA A 215 -26.59 9.48 37.84
N PRO A 216 -27.36 8.71 37.06
CA PRO A 216 -28.36 7.84 37.63
C PRO A 216 -27.66 6.74 38.43
N VAL A 217 -27.96 6.62 39.72
CA VAL A 217 -27.47 5.52 40.55
C VAL A 217 -28.08 4.24 39.98
N ALA A 218 -27.25 3.35 39.44
CA ALA A 218 -27.64 2.11 38.78
C ALA A 218 -28.08 1.02 39.79
N GLY A 219 -28.95 1.38 40.73
CA GLY A 219 -29.58 0.45 41.66
C GLY A 219 -31.04 0.78 41.79
N ASP A 220 -31.90 -0.22 41.61
CA ASP A 220 -33.35 -0.17 41.81
C ASP A 220 -33.73 0.85 42.89
N GLU A 221 -34.53 1.85 42.52
CA GLU A 221 -35.13 2.80 43.47
C GLU A 221 -35.98 2.07 44.53
N ALA A 222 -36.41 0.84 44.25
CA ALA A 222 -37.04 -0.07 45.21
C ALA A 222 -36.04 -0.65 46.22
N VAL A 223 -34.84 -1.03 45.79
CA VAL A 223 -33.80 -1.62 46.64
C VAL A 223 -33.10 -0.56 47.47
N THR A 224 -32.92 0.66 46.97
CA THR A 224 -32.34 1.76 47.75
C THR A 224 -33.31 2.31 48.80
N ASN A 225 -34.61 2.36 48.51
CA ASN A 225 -35.62 2.71 49.53
C ASN A 225 -35.84 1.56 50.54
N ALA A 226 -35.82 0.30 50.10
CA ALA A 226 -35.87 -0.86 50.99
C ALA A 226 -34.62 -0.95 51.87
N LEU A 227 -33.42 -0.77 51.32
CA LEU A 227 -32.17 -0.69 52.08
C LEU A 227 -32.12 0.54 52.99
N GLN A 228 -32.70 1.67 52.62
CA GLN A 228 -32.80 2.82 53.53
C GLN A 228 -33.78 2.56 54.69
N GLN A 229 -34.90 1.87 54.43
CA GLN A 229 -35.82 1.44 55.48
C GLN A 229 -35.22 0.33 56.35
N GLU A 230 -34.46 -0.59 55.76
CA GLU A 230 -33.77 -1.69 56.42
C GLU A 230 -32.55 -1.18 57.21
N VAL A 231 -31.82 -0.19 56.72
CA VAL A 231 -30.77 0.50 57.47
C VAL A 231 -31.37 1.33 58.60
N GLN A 232 -32.58 1.87 58.47
CA GLN A 232 -33.29 2.55 59.56
C GLN A 232 -33.84 1.57 60.60
N SER A 233 -34.36 0.40 60.19
CA SER A 233 -34.80 -0.65 61.10
C SER A 233 -33.61 -1.31 61.80
N LEU A 234 -32.53 -1.61 61.08
CA LEU A 234 -31.27 -2.12 61.62
C LEU A 234 -30.59 -1.09 62.53
N LYS A 235 -30.67 0.21 62.25
CA LYS A 235 -30.20 1.25 63.19
C LYS A 235 -31.01 1.25 64.48
N LYS A 236 -32.34 1.09 64.40
CA LYS A 236 -33.20 0.94 65.60
C LYS A 236 -32.91 -0.35 66.37
N GLU A 237 -32.69 -1.46 65.67
CA GLU A 237 -32.31 -2.74 66.28
C GLU A 237 -30.89 -2.69 66.86
N LEU A 238 -29.95 -1.97 66.25
CA LEU A 238 -28.59 -1.79 66.76
C LEU A 238 -28.54 -0.86 67.98
N GLU A 239 -29.43 0.14 68.04
CA GLU A 239 -29.64 0.97 69.24
C GLU A 239 -30.28 0.13 70.36
N GLN A 240 -31.26 -0.73 70.04
CA GLN A 240 -31.88 -1.67 70.98
C GLN A 240 -30.88 -2.74 71.47
N THR A 241 -30.09 -3.36 70.59
CA THR A 241 -29.06 -4.34 70.98
C THR A 241 -27.87 -3.68 71.66
N ARG A 242 -27.51 -2.42 71.36
CA ARG A 242 -26.55 -1.66 72.18
C ARG A 242 -27.07 -1.39 73.58
N SER A 243 -28.35 -1.05 73.73
CA SER A 243 -28.97 -0.85 75.04
C SER A 243 -29.06 -2.16 75.85
N GLN A 244 -29.25 -3.29 75.17
CA GLN A 244 -29.25 -4.63 75.79
C GLN A 244 -27.82 -5.14 76.09
N ALA A 245 -26.85 -4.87 75.22
CA ALA A 245 -25.45 -5.25 75.38
C ALA A 245 -24.72 -4.43 76.47
N ALA A 246 -25.18 -3.20 76.76
CA ALA A 246 -24.67 -2.40 77.88
C ALA A 246 -25.05 -2.97 79.27
N SER A 247 -25.93 -3.98 79.34
CA SER A 247 -26.39 -4.58 80.61
C SER A 247 -25.83 -5.98 80.92
N LEU A 248 -24.86 -6.49 80.15
CA LEU A 248 -24.28 -7.81 80.38
C LEU A 248 -22.78 -7.74 80.76
N PRO A 249 -22.33 -8.46 81.80
CA PRO A 249 -20.93 -8.46 82.22
C PRO A 249 -20.08 -9.21 81.18
N ILE A 250 -19.07 -8.52 80.67
CA ILE A 250 -18.14 -8.97 79.62
C ILE A 250 -17.28 -10.13 80.15
N VAL A 251 -17.44 -11.31 79.55
CA VAL A 251 -16.57 -12.50 79.68
C VAL A 251 -15.77 -12.65 78.37
N PRO A 252 -14.46 -13.02 78.40
CA PRO A 252 -13.58 -12.88 77.25
C PRO A 252 -13.76 -14.05 76.27
N ARG A 253 -14.37 -13.79 75.11
CA ARG A 253 -14.41 -14.71 73.95
C ARG A 253 -14.01 -14.05 72.62
N VAL A 254 -13.32 -12.91 72.69
CA VAL A 254 -12.91 -12.11 71.50
C VAL A 254 -11.65 -12.67 70.81
N GLN A 255 -10.85 -13.50 71.48
CA GLN A 255 -9.57 -13.98 70.95
C GLN A 255 -9.65 -14.86 69.67
N PRO A 256 -10.51 -15.88 69.55
CA PRO A 256 -10.52 -16.74 68.35
C PRO A 256 -11.17 -16.09 67.12
N ARG A 257 -11.93 -15.00 67.29
CA ARG A 257 -12.47 -14.23 66.15
C ARG A 257 -11.42 -13.31 65.56
N ASN A 258 -10.55 -12.72 66.39
CA ASN A 258 -9.47 -11.86 65.92
C ASN A 258 -8.44 -12.65 65.10
N GLU A 259 -8.09 -13.87 65.52
CA GLU A 259 -7.16 -14.73 64.76
C GLU A 259 -7.73 -15.10 63.37
N ARG A 260 -9.04 -15.31 63.26
CA ARG A 260 -9.70 -15.62 61.98
C ARG A 260 -9.86 -14.39 61.09
N VAL A 261 -10.03 -13.20 61.67
CA VAL A 261 -10.01 -11.94 60.93
C VAL A 261 -8.60 -11.65 60.41
N GLU A 262 -7.56 -11.80 61.24
CA GLU A 262 -6.17 -11.63 60.81
C GLU A 262 -5.76 -12.63 59.72
N ALA A 263 -6.21 -13.90 59.81
CA ALA A 263 -5.97 -14.89 58.76
C ALA A 263 -6.68 -14.56 57.44
N LEU A 264 -7.91 -14.03 57.50
CA LEU A 264 -8.64 -13.57 56.32
C LEU A 264 -8.01 -12.31 55.72
N GLU A 265 -7.55 -11.37 56.54
CA GLU A 265 -6.83 -10.17 56.08
C GLU A 265 -5.49 -10.54 55.42
N ALA A 266 -4.76 -11.53 55.96
CA ALA A 266 -3.54 -12.03 55.35
C ALA A 266 -3.80 -12.69 53.99
N SER A 267 -4.85 -13.51 53.89
CA SER A 267 -5.25 -14.14 52.63
C SER A 267 -5.74 -13.12 51.59
N LEU A 268 -6.43 -12.07 52.04
CA LEU A 268 -6.89 -10.99 51.16
C LEU A 268 -5.71 -10.19 50.59
N ARG A 269 -4.70 -9.87 51.42
CA ARG A 269 -3.46 -9.23 50.95
C ARG A 269 -2.68 -10.09 49.96
N GLU A 270 -2.58 -11.40 50.21
CA GLU A 270 -1.92 -12.32 49.28
C GLU A 270 -2.64 -12.34 47.91
N LYS A 271 -3.98 -12.36 47.93
CA LYS A 271 -4.79 -12.31 46.71
C LYS A 271 -4.70 -10.96 46.00
N GLU A 272 -4.64 -9.85 46.73
CA GLU A 272 -4.40 -8.52 46.15
C GLU A 272 -3.02 -8.45 45.48
N GLU A 273 -1.97 -9.02 46.08
CA GLU A 273 -0.64 -9.09 45.47
C GLU A 273 -0.58 -10.01 44.25
N GLU A 274 -1.33 -11.11 44.26
CA GLU A 274 -1.46 -12.01 43.11
C GLU A 274 -2.19 -11.31 41.96
N LEU A 275 -3.28 -10.60 42.26
CA LEU A 275 -4.06 -9.82 41.30
C LEU A 275 -3.19 -8.70 40.69
N ARG A 276 -2.42 -7.98 41.51
CA ARG A 276 -1.46 -6.97 41.04
C ARG A 276 -0.36 -7.55 40.14
N ARG A 277 0.10 -8.78 40.42
CA ARG A 277 1.06 -9.50 39.55
C ARG A 277 0.45 -9.96 38.23
N VAL A 278 -0.84 -10.25 38.18
CA VAL A 278 -1.57 -10.60 36.95
C VAL A 278 -1.84 -9.33 36.14
N GLU A 279 -2.25 -8.24 36.77
CA GLU A 279 -2.44 -6.94 36.13
C GLU A 279 -1.16 -6.41 35.48
N LEU A 280 -0.01 -6.50 36.17
CA LEU A 280 1.29 -6.15 35.58
C LEU A 280 1.61 -7.00 34.34
N ARG A 281 1.37 -8.32 34.40
CA ARG A 281 1.57 -9.22 33.25
C ARG A 281 0.60 -8.91 32.11
N ALA A 282 -0.65 -8.55 32.41
CA ALA A 282 -1.64 -8.15 31.42
C ALA A 282 -1.24 -6.82 30.74
N GLY A 283 -0.74 -5.85 31.52
CA GLY A 283 -0.21 -4.59 31.00
C GLY A 283 0.98 -4.79 30.06
N ASP A 284 1.96 -5.60 30.45
CA ASP A 284 3.13 -5.93 29.61
C ASP A 284 2.72 -6.64 28.32
N ASN A 285 1.77 -7.57 28.39
CA ASN A 285 1.24 -8.26 27.21
C ASN A 285 0.46 -7.32 26.30
N HIS A 286 -0.30 -6.37 26.84
CA HIS A 286 -1.03 -5.38 26.05
C HIS A 286 -0.08 -4.42 25.32
N VAL A 287 0.95 -3.91 25.99
CA VAL A 287 2.00 -3.10 25.35
C VAL A 287 2.71 -3.88 24.25
N ARG A 288 2.99 -5.16 24.49
CA ARG A 288 3.60 -6.03 23.48
C ARG A 288 2.67 -6.28 22.29
N ALA A 289 1.37 -6.46 22.52
CA ALA A 289 0.37 -6.60 21.47
C ALA A 289 0.29 -5.33 20.60
N GLY A 290 0.23 -4.14 21.21
CA GLY A 290 0.22 -2.87 20.48
C GLY A 290 1.49 -2.64 19.65
N ARG A 291 2.67 -3.02 20.17
CA ARG A 291 3.92 -2.98 19.39
C ARG A 291 3.89 -3.94 18.19
N LEU A 292 3.28 -5.11 18.35
CA LEU A 292 3.14 -6.08 17.26
C LEU A 292 2.12 -5.61 16.21
N GLU A 293 1.01 -4.99 16.63
CA GLU A 293 0.02 -4.41 15.71
C GLU A 293 0.62 -3.28 14.86
N ASN A 294 1.33 -2.33 15.49
CA ASN A 294 2.02 -1.27 14.76
C ASN A 294 3.04 -1.85 13.77
N LYS A 295 3.81 -2.85 14.20
CA LYS A 295 4.75 -3.53 13.31
C LYS A 295 4.02 -4.23 12.15
N VAL A 296 2.89 -4.90 12.39
CA VAL A 296 2.09 -5.52 11.32
C VAL A 296 1.59 -4.45 10.33
N ARG A 297 1.12 -3.30 10.81
CA ARG A 297 0.70 -2.18 9.97
C ARG A 297 1.84 -1.64 9.11
N ASP A 298 3.01 -1.41 9.71
CA ASP A 298 4.21 -0.97 8.97
C ASP A 298 4.59 -1.99 7.86
N LEU A 299 4.53 -3.29 8.17
CA LEU A 299 4.79 -4.35 7.19
C LEU A 299 3.72 -4.43 6.10
N GLU A 300 2.46 -4.11 6.40
CA GLU A 300 1.38 -4.06 5.42
C GLU A 300 1.50 -2.87 4.48
N GLU A 301 1.90 -1.70 5.00
CA GLU A 301 2.18 -0.50 4.21
C GLU A 301 3.40 -0.73 3.30
N GLU A 302 4.47 -1.36 3.80
CA GLU A 302 5.62 -1.75 2.98
C GLU A 302 5.24 -2.78 1.90
N LEU A 303 4.42 -3.79 2.22
CA LEU A 303 3.91 -4.75 1.23
C LEU A 303 3.05 -4.06 0.15
N ARG A 304 2.30 -3.01 0.49
CA ARG A 304 1.58 -2.19 -0.51
C ARG A 304 2.56 -1.44 -1.41
N HIS A 305 3.58 -0.81 -0.83
CA HIS A 305 4.62 -0.14 -1.62
C HIS A 305 5.38 -1.08 -2.55
N GLN A 306 5.71 -2.30 -2.09
CA GLN A 306 6.34 -3.32 -2.92
C GLN A 306 5.43 -3.81 -4.05
N ARG A 307 4.12 -3.97 -3.80
CA ARG A 307 3.14 -4.33 -4.85
C ARG A 307 3.00 -3.22 -5.89
N ASP A 308 2.92 -1.97 -5.48
CA ASP A 308 2.85 -0.83 -6.39
C ASP A 308 4.14 -0.72 -7.22
N ARG A 309 5.30 -0.97 -6.61
CA ARG A 309 6.59 -1.00 -7.31
C ARG A 309 6.67 -2.14 -8.31
N ALA A 310 6.26 -3.35 -7.93
CA ALA A 310 6.20 -4.50 -8.82
C ALA A 310 5.23 -4.27 -10.00
N PHE A 311 4.09 -3.61 -9.75
CA PHE A 311 3.14 -3.24 -10.81
C PHE A 311 3.75 -2.23 -11.80
N ARG A 312 4.49 -1.22 -11.30
CA ARG A 312 5.21 -0.27 -12.16
C ARG A 312 6.28 -0.97 -13.00
N LEU A 313 7.15 -1.76 -12.36
CA LEU A 313 8.19 -2.53 -13.06
C LEU A 313 7.59 -3.50 -14.10
N SER A 314 6.45 -4.11 -13.82
CA SER A 314 5.74 -4.96 -14.78
C SER A 314 5.26 -4.19 -16.00
N ASN A 315 4.74 -2.97 -15.81
CA ASN A 315 4.32 -2.11 -16.92
C ASN A 315 5.52 -1.63 -17.74
N ASP A 316 6.61 -1.23 -17.08
CA ASP A 316 7.85 -0.81 -17.73
C ASP A 316 8.43 -1.97 -18.57
N LEU A 317 8.41 -3.19 -18.05
CA LEU A 317 8.85 -4.40 -18.77
C LEU A 317 7.93 -4.75 -19.95
N GLU A 318 6.62 -4.49 -19.86
CA GLU A 318 5.72 -4.60 -21.01
C GLU A 318 5.98 -3.53 -22.08
N GLU A 319 6.27 -2.30 -21.68
CA GLU A 319 6.66 -1.22 -22.59
C GLU A 319 8.00 -1.52 -23.27
N GLU A 320 8.97 -2.05 -22.54
CA GLU A 320 10.23 -2.53 -23.10
C GLU A 320 10.03 -3.73 -24.05
N LYS A 321 9.17 -4.70 -23.72
CA LYS A 321 8.87 -5.79 -24.67
C LYS A 321 8.23 -5.26 -25.95
N LYS A 322 7.35 -4.25 -25.86
CA LYS A 322 6.76 -3.58 -27.02
C LYS A 322 7.81 -2.80 -27.82
N SER A 323 8.74 -2.11 -27.16
CA SER A 323 9.83 -1.39 -27.83
C SER A 323 10.87 -2.33 -28.45
N HIS A 324 11.22 -3.42 -27.76
CA HIS A 324 12.12 -4.47 -28.25
C HIS A 324 11.53 -5.20 -29.45
N THR A 325 10.26 -5.61 -29.41
CA THR A 325 9.60 -6.25 -30.57
C THR A 325 9.52 -5.30 -31.77
N LYS A 326 9.32 -4.00 -31.54
CA LYS A 326 9.38 -2.97 -32.59
C LYS A 326 10.81 -2.82 -33.16
N ALA A 327 11.82 -2.73 -32.31
CA ALA A 327 13.23 -2.63 -32.70
C ALA A 327 13.73 -3.90 -33.40
N GLU A 328 13.26 -5.08 -32.99
CA GLU A 328 13.59 -6.37 -33.59
C GLU A 328 12.94 -6.52 -34.98
N LEU A 329 11.73 -5.99 -35.18
CA LEU A 329 11.13 -5.86 -36.51
C LEU A 329 11.94 -4.92 -37.42
N GLU A 330 12.43 -3.79 -36.89
CA GLU A 330 13.31 -2.87 -37.63
C GLU A 330 14.68 -3.50 -37.95
N LEU A 331 15.31 -4.18 -36.99
CA LEU A 331 16.58 -4.89 -37.17
C LEU A 331 16.45 -6.10 -38.11
N ARG A 332 15.29 -6.77 -38.14
CA ARG A 332 15.02 -7.86 -39.09
C ARG A 332 14.85 -7.35 -40.52
N MET A 333 14.40 -6.11 -40.71
CA MET A 333 14.42 -5.43 -42.01
C MET A 333 15.83 -5.01 -42.44
N ILE A 334 16.72 -4.74 -41.48
CA ILE A 334 18.11 -4.34 -41.75
C ILE A 334 19.03 -5.56 -41.97
N ARG A 335 18.84 -6.66 -41.23
CA ARG A 335 19.65 -7.90 -41.33
C ARG A 335 19.41 -8.75 -42.58
N SER A 336 18.53 -8.34 -43.50
CA SER A 336 18.39 -9.03 -44.80
C SER A 336 19.47 -8.63 -45.82
N ARG A 337 20.54 -7.93 -45.42
CA ARG A 337 21.67 -7.57 -46.28
C ARG A 337 23.04 -7.82 -45.60
N ALA A 338 23.66 -8.90 -46.05
CA ALA A 338 25.09 -9.15 -46.22
C ALA A 338 26.01 -9.42 -44.99
N ASP A 339 26.74 -10.53 -45.13
CA ASP A 339 27.93 -10.96 -44.39
C ASP A 339 29.16 -10.09 -44.70
N MET A 340 29.99 -9.75 -43.70
CA MET A 340 31.38 -9.26 -43.84
C MET A 340 32.17 -9.36 -42.49
N PRO A 341 33.52 -9.32 -42.49
CA PRO A 341 34.41 -9.85 -41.44
C PRO A 341 34.81 -8.82 -40.35
N PRO A 342 35.41 -9.27 -39.23
CA PRO A 342 35.45 -8.48 -37.99
C PRO A 342 36.58 -7.44 -37.98
N VAL A 343 36.23 -6.21 -37.57
CA VAL A 343 37.14 -5.08 -37.31
C VAL A 343 37.31 -4.90 -35.79
N GLN A 344 38.42 -4.28 -35.39
CA GLN A 344 39.01 -4.29 -34.03
C GLN A 344 38.08 -3.77 -32.89
N GLU A 345 37.46 -4.70 -32.14
CA GLU A 345 36.59 -4.46 -30.97
C GLU A 345 37.33 -4.34 -29.60
N GLY A 346 38.52 -3.76 -29.53
CA GLY A 346 39.38 -3.90 -28.33
C GLY A 346 38.80 -3.31 -27.03
N ALA A 347 38.19 -2.13 -27.09
CA ALA A 347 37.78 -1.38 -25.89
C ALA A 347 36.35 -1.71 -25.41
N SER A 348 35.40 -1.80 -26.33
CA SER A 348 34.01 -2.14 -26.06
C SER A 348 33.83 -3.59 -25.59
N LYS A 349 34.69 -4.52 -26.04
CA LYS A 349 34.65 -5.92 -25.62
C LYS A 349 35.04 -6.12 -24.16
N VAL A 350 36.03 -5.38 -23.65
CA VAL A 350 36.44 -5.46 -22.23
C VAL A 350 35.34 -4.98 -21.29
N GLU A 351 34.63 -3.90 -21.66
CA GLU A 351 33.50 -3.38 -20.88
C GLU A 351 32.31 -4.34 -20.91
N ILE A 352 32.00 -4.93 -22.07
CA ILE A 352 30.97 -5.97 -22.22
C ILE A 352 31.29 -7.19 -21.36
N ASP A 353 32.53 -7.65 -21.36
CA ASP A 353 32.94 -8.83 -20.59
C ASP A 353 32.92 -8.56 -19.07
N ARG A 354 33.22 -7.33 -18.63
CA ARG A 354 33.04 -6.91 -17.23
C ARG A 354 31.57 -6.90 -16.81
N LEU A 355 30.68 -6.33 -17.63
CA LEU A 355 29.25 -6.31 -17.34
C LEU A 355 28.64 -7.72 -17.34
N ARG A 356 29.09 -8.61 -18.23
CA ARG A 356 28.70 -10.03 -18.21
C ARG A 356 29.12 -10.74 -16.92
N ALA A 357 30.34 -10.49 -16.45
CA ALA A 357 30.81 -11.06 -15.19
C ALA A 357 30.01 -10.54 -13.99
N ALA A 358 29.71 -9.24 -13.95
CA ALA A 358 28.85 -8.65 -12.92
C ALA A 358 27.42 -9.22 -12.96
N LEU A 359 26.86 -9.41 -14.16
CA LEU A 359 25.55 -10.04 -14.35
C LEU A 359 25.53 -11.47 -13.79
N GLY A 360 26.53 -12.28 -14.10
CA GLY A 360 26.63 -13.65 -13.58
C GLY A 360 26.75 -13.70 -12.05
N GLN A 361 27.51 -12.79 -11.45
CA GLN A 361 27.59 -12.67 -9.99
C GLN A 361 26.24 -12.30 -9.37
N ALA A 362 25.53 -11.32 -9.92
CA ALA A 362 24.21 -10.94 -9.43
C ALA A 362 23.16 -12.05 -9.62
N GLU A 363 23.19 -12.79 -10.73
CA GLU A 363 22.31 -13.95 -10.98
C GLU A 363 22.54 -15.07 -9.94
N THR A 364 23.80 -15.38 -9.61
CA THR A 364 24.10 -16.35 -8.54
C THR A 364 23.62 -15.89 -7.17
N GLN A 365 23.72 -14.60 -6.85
CA GLN A 365 23.19 -14.07 -5.58
C GLN A 365 21.67 -14.15 -5.51
N VAL A 366 20.96 -13.86 -6.60
CA VAL A 366 19.50 -14.03 -6.68
C VAL A 366 19.12 -15.50 -6.45
N ALA A 367 19.84 -16.44 -7.07
CA ALA A 367 19.59 -17.87 -6.86
C ALA A 367 19.81 -18.30 -5.38
N THR A 368 20.83 -17.75 -4.69
CA THR A 368 21.03 -18.02 -3.26
C THR A 368 19.92 -17.44 -2.38
N LEU A 369 19.46 -16.21 -2.67
CA LEU A 369 18.35 -15.62 -1.91
C LEU A 369 17.03 -16.34 -2.17
N GLN A 370 16.81 -16.86 -3.38
CA GLN A 370 15.64 -17.68 -3.70
C GLN A 370 15.60 -18.99 -2.91
N SER A 371 16.74 -19.65 -2.70
CA SER A 371 16.80 -20.86 -1.86
C SER A 371 16.64 -20.54 -0.37
N GLU A 372 17.24 -19.45 0.12
CA GLU A 372 16.99 -18.97 1.48
C GLU A 372 15.50 -18.65 1.70
N ASN A 373 14.86 -17.96 0.75
CA ASN A 373 13.43 -17.67 0.78
C ASN A 373 12.56 -18.94 0.82
N SER A 374 12.92 -20.02 0.10
CA SER A 374 12.16 -21.27 0.19
C SER A 374 12.30 -21.90 1.58
N THR A 375 13.51 -21.94 2.15
CA THR A 375 13.71 -22.49 3.50
C THR A 375 12.98 -21.70 4.58
N LEU A 376 12.93 -20.36 4.46
CA LEU A 376 12.20 -19.50 5.39
C LEU A 376 10.68 -19.69 5.28
N ARG A 377 10.16 -19.89 4.07
CA ARG A 377 8.74 -20.23 3.85
C ARG A 377 8.39 -21.58 4.48
N ASP A 378 9.22 -22.60 4.31
CA ASP A 378 8.98 -23.91 4.92
C ASP A 378 8.93 -23.79 6.45
N ARG A 379 9.90 -23.08 7.07
CA ARG A 379 9.91 -22.79 8.51
C ARG A 379 8.67 -22.04 8.97
N LEU A 380 8.17 -21.09 8.18
CA LEU A 380 6.93 -20.36 8.48
C LEU A 380 5.73 -21.30 8.49
N THR A 381 5.60 -22.18 7.49
CA THR A 381 4.50 -23.14 7.43
C THR A 381 4.52 -24.14 8.58
N ASP A 382 5.71 -24.55 9.03
CA ASP A 382 5.85 -25.47 10.16
C ASP A 382 5.49 -24.78 11.49
N ALA A 383 5.92 -23.52 11.68
CA ALA A 383 5.51 -22.73 12.84
C ALA A 383 3.99 -22.49 12.88
N GLU A 384 3.35 -22.24 11.73
CA GLU A 384 1.90 -22.09 11.62
C GLU A 384 1.15 -23.37 11.98
N LYS A 385 1.62 -24.53 11.51
CA LYS A 385 1.05 -25.84 11.88
C LYS A 385 1.17 -26.11 13.39
N GLN A 386 2.32 -25.80 13.98
CA GLN A 386 2.51 -25.92 15.43
C GLN A 386 1.58 -25.00 16.22
N GLY A 387 1.39 -23.76 15.75
CA GLY A 387 0.46 -22.80 16.35
C GLY A 387 -1.00 -23.27 16.30
N LEU A 388 -1.43 -23.85 15.18
CA LEU A 388 -2.77 -24.45 15.04
C LEU A 388 -2.96 -25.63 16.01
N PHE A 389 -1.99 -26.57 16.04
CA PHE A 389 -2.05 -27.72 16.95
C PHE A 389 -2.16 -27.30 18.43
N LEU A 390 -1.40 -26.29 18.85
CA LEU A 390 -1.48 -25.77 20.22
C LEU A 390 -2.81 -25.08 20.51
N ARG A 391 -3.41 -24.40 19.54
CA ARG A 391 -4.72 -23.76 19.67
C ARG A 391 -5.83 -24.78 19.83
N ASP A 392 -5.87 -25.79 18.97
CA ASP A 392 -6.87 -26.88 19.05
C ASP A 392 -6.76 -27.59 20.40
N SER A 393 -5.52 -27.86 20.84
CA SER A 393 -5.28 -28.51 22.13
C SER A 393 -5.59 -27.63 23.35
N LEU A 394 -5.72 -26.30 23.19
CA LEU A 394 -6.25 -25.41 24.23
C LEU A 394 -7.78 -25.36 24.21
N GLU A 395 -8.39 -25.51 23.04
CA GLU A 395 -9.84 -25.61 22.89
C GLU A 395 -10.36 -26.91 23.52
N ASP A 396 -9.68 -28.04 23.29
CA ASP A 396 -9.98 -29.31 23.96
C ASP A 396 -9.97 -29.16 25.48
N ILE A 397 -8.92 -28.56 26.06
CA ILE A 397 -8.83 -28.32 27.51
C ILE A 397 -9.98 -27.43 28.01
N ARG A 398 -10.40 -26.43 27.22
CA ARG A 398 -11.55 -25.57 27.59
C ARG A 398 -12.86 -26.35 27.60
N THR A 399 -13.06 -27.25 26.63
CA THR A 399 -14.27 -28.09 26.60
C THR A 399 -14.30 -29.07 27.76
N GLU A 400 -13.17 -29.70 28.11
CA GLU A 400 -13.06 -30.57 29.28
C GLU A 400 -13.36 -29.79 30.58
N LYS A 401 -12.83 -28.58 30.72
CA LYS A 401 -13.13 -27.71 31.87
C LYS A 401 -14.62 -27.40 31.99
N LEU A 402 -15.28 -27.03 30.89
CA LEU A 402 -16.72 -26.75 30.87
C LEU A 402 -17.55 -27.98 31.27
N GLN A 403 -17.14 -29.18 30.86
CA GLN A 403 -17.80 -30.43 31.27
C GLN A 403 -17.66 -30.69 32.77
N VAL A 404 -16.47 -30.46 33.34
CA VAL A 404 -16.24 -30.59 34.78
C VAL A 404 -17.07 -29.56 35.56
N GLU A 405 -17.12 -28.30 35.11
CA GLU A 405 -17.94 -27.25 35.75
C GLU A 405 -19.43 -27.61 35.74
N LYS A 406 -19.95 -28.12 34.62
CA LYS A 406 -21.33 -28.60 34.54
C LYS A 406 -21.60 -29.72 35.55
N HIS A 407 -20.70 -30.70 35.65
CA HIS A 407 -20.87 -31.80 36.60
C HIS A 407 -20.90 -31.32 38.06
N VAL A 408 -20.12 -30.30 38.41
CA VAL A 408 -20.15 -29.67 39.74
C VAL A 408 -21.50 -29.00 40.01
N VAL A 409 -22.05 -28.26 39.06
CA VAL A 409 -23.37 -27.62 39.20
C VAL A 409 -24.48 -28.67 39.38
N ASP A 410 -24.44 -29.76 38.62
CA ASP A 410 -25.40 -30.86 38.73
C ASP A 410 -25.33 -31.51 40.14
N LEU A 411 -24.13 -31.70 40.68
CA LEU A 411 -23.94 -32.23 42.05
C LEU A 411 -24.43 -31.25 43.13
N GLN A 412 -24.19 -29.94 42.97
CA GLN A 412 -24.68 -28.92 43.90
C GLN A 412 -26.21 -28.86 43.92
N ARG A 413 -26.86 -28.97 42.76
CA ARG A 413 -28.32 -29.05 42.67
C ARG A 413 -28.85 -30.30 43.37
N ALA A 414 -28.24 -31.46 43.15
CA ALA A 414 -28.63 -32.69 43.81
C ALA A 414 -28.47 -32.61 45.34
N LEU A 415 -27.48 -31.86 45.84
CA LEU A 415 -27.32 -31.58 47.27
C LEU A 415 -28.47 -30.72 47.80
N ALA A 416 -28.79 -29.61 47.13
CA ALA A 416 -29.88 -28.72 47.54
C ALA A 416 -31.25 -29.41 47.53
N GLU A 417 -31.51 -30.29 46.57
CA GLU A 417 -32.73 -31.12 46.53
C GLU A 417 -32.81 -32.09 47.73
N LYS A 418 -31.67 -32.58 48.23
CA LYS A 418 -31.63 -33.42 49.43
C LYS A 418 -31.81 -32.60 50.69
N GLU A 419 -31.24 -31.39 50.78
CA GLU A 419 -31.43 -30.48 51.91
C GLU A 419 -32.90 -30.07 52.06
N ALA A 420 -33.55 -29.64 50.98
CA ALA A 420 -34.98 -29.30 51.00
C ALA A 420 -35.87 -30.47 51.47
N ARG A 421 -35.49 -31.71 51.13
CA ARG A 421 -36.21 -32.90 51.59
C ARG A 421 -36.06 -33.15 53.09
N ILE A 422 -34.95 -32.76 53.70
CA ILE A 422 -34.77 -32.82 55.15
C ILE A 422 -35.70 -31.81 55.82
N ASP A 423 -35.71 -30.57 55.32
CA ASP A 423 -36.55 -29.49 55.87
C ASP A 423 -38.06 -29.87 55.83
N GLU A 424 -38.51 -30.50 54.72
CA GLU A 424 -39.87 -31.05 54.62
C GLU A 424 -40.17 -32.11 55.68
N LEU A 425 -39.22 -33.00 55.96
CA LEU A 425 -39.38 -34.05 56.96
C LEU A 425 -39.39 -33.47 58.38
N ASP A 426 -38.56 -32.47 58.66
CA ASP A 426 -38.54 -31.78 59.95
C ASP A 426 -39.86 -31.04 60.23
N ALA A 427 -40.45 -30.41 59.21
CA ALA A 427 -41.76 -29.78 59.33
C ALA A 427 -42.87 -30.80 59.70
N LEU A 428 -42.88 -31.97 59.04
CA LEU A 428 -43.83 -33.04 59.35
C LEU A 428 -43.68 -33.56 60.79
N VAL A 429 -42.47 -33.58 61.34
CA VAL A 429 -42.22 -33.97 62.74
C VAL A 429 -42.83 -32.97 63.70
N VAL A 430 -42.72 -31.67 63.42
CA VAL A 430 -43.33 -30.61 64.24
C VAL A 430 -44.86 -30.72 64.20
N ASP A 431 -45.45 -30.90 63.03
CA ASP A 431 -46.91 -31.06 62.87
C ASP A 431 -47.45 -32.27 63.66
N LEU A 432 -46.72 -33.39 63.65
CA LEU A 432 -47.06 -34.59 64.42
C LEU A 432 -46.92 -34.38 65.94
N GLN A 433 -45.98 -33.52 66.38
CA GLN A 433 -45.83 -33.16 67.79
C GLN A 433 -46.98 -32.27 68.28
N GLU A 434 -47.48 -31.37 67.43
CA GLU A 434 -48.61 -30.49 67.77
C GLU A 434 -49.95 -31.22 67.80
N ALA A 435 -50.09 -32.33 67.06
CA ALA A 435 -51.29 -33.19 67.06
C ALA A 435 -51.44 -34.11 68.29
N SER A 436 -50.50 -34.08 69.24
CA SER A 436 -50.40 -35.04 70.34
C SER A 436 -51.17 -34.62 71.61
N GLY A 437 -52.32 -35.26 71.86
CA GLY A 437 -53.04 -35.25 73.14
C GLY A 437 -53.54 -36.63 73.62
N ASP A 438 -53.22 -37.71 72.90
CA ASP A 438 -53.73 -39.07 73.12
C ASP A 438 -52.58 -40.02 73.56
N PRO A 439 -52.69 -40.80 74.65
CA PRO A 439 -51.62 -41.67 75.14
C PRO A 439 -51.26 -42.86 74.23
N GLU A 440 -52.13 -43.24 73.27
CA GLU A 440 -51.75 -44.16 72.18
C GLU A 440 -50.89 -43.45 71.12
N LEU A 441 -51.23 -42.20 70.79
CA LEU A 441 -50.38 -41.34 69.97
C LEU A 441 -49.03 -41.12 70.63
N GLU A 442 -48.93 -40.96 71.95
CA GLU A 442 -47.65 -40.75 72.65
C GLU A 442 -46.71 -41.98 72.55
N ARG A 443 -47.25 -43.20 72.52
CA ARG A 443 -46.47 -44.43 72.28
C ARG A 443 -46.08 -44.60 70.81
N GLU A 444 -46.95 -44.19 69.89
CA GLU A 444 -46.59 -44.06 68.47
C GLU A 444 -45.55 -42.96 68.26
N LEU A 445 -45.61 -41.86 69.02
CA LEU A 445 -44.68 -40.74 68.99
C LEU A 445 -43.31 -41.15 69.52
N ASP A 446 -43.26 -42.00 70.55
CA ASP A 446 -42.00 -42.56 71.03
C ASP A 446 -41.42 -43.64 70.10
N ARG A 447 -42.26 -44.39 69.37
CA ARG A 447 -41.79 -45.27 68.30
C ARG A 447 -41.25 -44.47 67.13
N THR A 448 -42.00 -43.47 66.67
CA THR A 448 -41.58 -42.60 65.56
C THR A 448 -40.35 -41.80 65.95
N ARG A 449 -40.20 -41.34 67.20
CA ARG A 449 -38.96 -40.70 67.69
C ARG A 449 -37.76 -41.63 67.64
N ARG A 450 -37.92 -42.93 67.97
CA ARG A 450 -36.82 -43.91 67.86
C ARG A 450 -36.49 -44.20 66.41
N GLU A 451 -37.50 -44.40 65.57
CA GLU A 451 -37.31 -44.54 64.13
C GLU A 451 -36.67 -43.29 63.53
N LEU A 452 -37.04 -42.10 64.01
CA LEU A 452 -36.45 -40.82 63.61
C LEU A 452 -34.99 -40.72 64.06
N ALA A 453 -34.67 -41.15 65.28
CA ALA A 453 -33.31 -41.17 65.78
C ALA A 453 -32.43 -42.17 65.02
N ASP A 454 -32.95 -43.36 64.70
CA ASP A 454 -32.25 -44.35 63.88
C ASP A 454 -32.10 -43.87 62.42
N LEU A 455 -33.12 -43.22 61.86
CA LEU A 455 -33.07 -42.56 60.56
C LEU A 455 -32.07 -41.40 60.57
N GLN A 456 -32.09 -40.53 61.57
CA GLN A 456 -31.14 -39.43 61.75
C GLN A 456 -29.71 -39.96 61.88
N ALA A 457 -29.47 -41.01 62.67
CA ALA A 457 -28.15 -41.62 62.78
C ALA A 457 -27.70 -42.26 61.45
N SER A 458 -28.60 -42.94 60.72
CA SER A 458 -28.30 -43.49 59.40
C SER A 458 -28.06 -42.40 58.36
N PHE A 459 -28.78 -41.28 58.49
CA PHE A 459 -28.68 -40.12 57.64
C PHE A 459 -27.38 -39.37 57.90
N ASP A 460 -27.03 -39.11 59.16
CA ASP A 460 -25.77 -38.50 59.57
C ASP A 460 -24.57 -39.36 59.13
N ALA A 461 -24.65 -40.68 59.25
CA ALA A 461 -23.62 -41.60 58.74
C ALA A 461 -23.53 -41.55 57.21
N SER A 462 -24.68 -41.51 56.50
CA SER A 462 -24.73 -41.37 55.05
C SER A 462 -24.20 -40.00 54.59
N LEU A 463 -24.52 -38.94 55.32
CA LEU A 463 -24.16 -37.57 55.05
C LEU A 463 -22.67 -37.35 55.34
N GLN A 464 -22.12 -37.90 56.42
CA GLN A 464 -20.68 -37.92 56.67
C GLN A 464 -19.92 -38.70 55.59
N SER A 465 -20.43 -39.87 55.18
CA SER A 465 -19.86 -40.63 54.07
C SER A 465 -19.85 -39.82 52.78
N LYS A 466 -20.97 -39.21 52.41
CA LYS A 466 -21.09 -38.35 51.23
C LYS A 466 -20.27 -37.06 51.34
N LEU A 467 -20.18 -36.44 52.50
CA LEU A 467 -19.31 -35.28 52.73
C LEU A 467 -17.84 -35.66 52.58
N SER A 468 -17.44 -36.85 53.01
CA SER A 468 -16.08 -37.35 52.80
C SER A 468 -15.78 -37.63 51.32
N GLU A 469 -16.78 -38.14 50.59
CA GLU A 469 -16.70 -38.37 49.14
C GLU A 469 -16.65 -37.04 48.37
N VAL A 470 -17.50 -36.06 48.73
CA VAL A 470 -17.47 -34.69 48.19
C VAL A 470 -16.13 -34.02 48.50
N ALA A 471 -15.62 -34.13 49.73
CA ALA A 471 -14.32 -33.57 50.09
C ALA A 471 -13.17 -34.19 49.27
N LYS A 472 -13.26 -35.49 48.97
CA LYS A 472 -12.30 -36.18 48.08
C LYS A 472 -12.43 -35.67 46.64
N LEU A 473 -13.64 -35.58 46.10
CA LEU A 473 -13.90 -35.05 44.75
C LEU A 473 -13.49 -33.58 44.61
N VAL A 474 -13.68 -32.76 45.64
CA VAL A 474 -13.24 -31.36 45.66
C VAL A 474 -11.72 -31.27 45.60
N ARG A 475 -11.00 -32.12 46.35
CA ARG A 475 -9.52 -32.19 46.25
C ARG A 475 -9.06 -32.66 44.88
N GLU A 476 -9.68 -33.71 44.33
CA GLU A 476 -9.37 -34.20 42.98
C GLU A 476 -9.65 -33.15 41.90
N ARG A 477 -10.74 -32.37 42.05
CA ARG A 477 -11.05 -31.22 41.20
C ARG A 477 -10.00 -30.13 41.30
N ASP A 478 -9.60 -29.77 42.52
CA ASP A 478 -8.63 -28.69 42.73
C ASP A 478 -7.24 -29.08 42.21
N ASP A 479 -6.82 -30.34 42.41
CA ASP A 479 -5.60 -30.89 41.83
C ASP A 479 -5.67 -30.96 40.29
N ALA A 480 -6.81 -31.40 39.73
CA ALA A 480 -7.02 -31.43 38.29
C ALA A 480 -7.01 -30.02 37.68
N ARG A 481 -7.62 -29.05 38.37
CA ARG A 481 -7.63 -27.64 37.97
C ARG A 481 -6.22 -27.06 37.99
N ALA A 482 -5.43 -27.33 39.04
CA ALA A 482 -4.05 -26.89 39.13
C ALA A 482 -3.19 -27.48 38.00
N ARG A 483 -3.34 -28.79 37.70
CA ARG A 483 -2.65 -29.44 36.57
C ARG A 483 -3.07 -28.86 35.22
N ALA A 484 -4.36 -28.65 35.00
CA ALA A 484 -4.88 -28.07 33.76
C ALA A 484 -4.40 -26.63 33.56
N GLU A 485 -4.36 -25.84 34.64
CA GLU A 485 -3.84 -24.47 34.61
C GLU A 485 -2.35 -24.42 34.31
N GLN A 486 -1.56 -25.34 34.88
CA GLN A 486 -0.14 -25.45 34.59
C GLN A 486 0.11 -25.87 33.13
N VAL A 487 -0.63 -26.86 32.62
CA VAL A 487 -0.56 -27.26 31.19
C VAL A 487 -0.98 -26.11 30.28
N ARG A 488 -2.00 -25.32 30.66
CA ARG A 488 -2.42 -24.12 29.92
C ARG A 488 -1.29 -23.10 29.87
N LEU A 489 -0.69 -22.77 31.01
CA LEU A 489 0.43 -21.83 31.11
C LEU A 489 1.62 -22.29 30.24
N ASP A 490 2.00 -23.57 30.31
CA ASP A 490 3.09 -24.11 29.50
C ASP A 490 2.78 -24.03 27.99
N LYS A 491 1.53 -24.32 27.58
CA LYS A 491 1.09 -24.20 26.19
C LYS A 491 1.03 -22.74 25.72
N GLU A 492 0.58 -21.82 26.57
CA GLU A 492 0.56 -20.38 26.30
C GLU A 492 1.98 -19.83 26.13
N GLN A 493 2.93 -20.25 26.98
CA GLN A 493 4.34 -19.90 26.83
C GLN A 493 4.92 -20.41 25.50
N ARG A 494 4.59 -21.66 25.11
CA ARG A 494 4.98 -22.21 23.81
C ARG A 494 4.35 -21.48 22.63
N LEU A 495 3.08 -21.06 22.75
CA LEU A 495 2.44 -20.23 21.70
C LEU A 495 3.16 -18.89 21.54
N VAL A 496 3.57 -18.27 22.64
CA VAL A 496 4.34 -17.01 22.59
C VAL A 496 5.72 -17.23 21.96
N SER A 497 6.41 -18.34 22.24
CA SER A 497 7.70 -18.64 21.61
C SER A 497 7.55 -18.94 20.11
N VAL A 498 6.55 -19.74 19.71
CA VAL A 498 6.26 -20.03 18.29
C VAL A 498 5.86 -18.75 17.56
N ALA A 499 5.10 -17.86 18.19
CA ALA A 499 4.77 -16.56 17.60
C ALA A 499 6.03 -15.69 17.39
N GLN A 500 6.97 -15.67 18.34
CA GLN A 500 8.26 -14.98 18.17
C GLN A 500 9.09 -15.60 17.03
N GLU A 501 9.15 -16.92 16.93
CA GLU A 501 9.85 -17.61 15.84
C GLU A 501 9.22 -17.30 14.48
N ARG A 502 7.88 -17.27 14.41
CA ARG A 502 7.15 -16.88 13.21
C ARG A 502 7.44 -15.43 12.81
N ASP A 503 7.40 -14.51 13.77
CA ASP A 503 7.59 -13.08 13.49
C ASP A 503 9.04 -12.78 13.09
N THR A 504 10.02 -13.49 13.67
CA THR A 504 11.43 -13.41 13.27
C THR A 504 11.68 -14.01 11.89
N ALA A 505 11.08 -15.18 11.59
CA ALA A 505 11.16 -15.79 10.26
C ALA A 505 10.50 -14.92 9.17
N ARG A 506 9.37 -14.28 9.48
CA ARG A 506 8.68 -13.34 8.60
C ARG A 506 9.53 -12.10 8.33
N ALA A 507 10.15 -11.53 9.37
CA ALA A 507 11.04 -10.40 9.21
C ALA A 507 12.29 -10.75 8.37
N SER A 508 12.89 -11.93 8.58
CA SER A 508 14.00 -12.37 7.73
C SER A 508 13.57 -12.63 6.29
N LEU A 509 12.38 -13.18 6.06
CA LEU A 509 11.84 -13.43 4.72
C LEU A 509 11.59 -12.11 3.98
N GLN A 510 11.08 -11.11 4.68
CA GLN A 510 10.86 -9.80 4.09
C GLN A 510 12.19 -9.13 3.71
N ALA A 511 13.18 -9.16 4.60
CA ALA A 511 14.50 -8.60 4.32
C ALA A 511 15.18 -9.30 3.11
N SER A 512 15.03 -10.63 2.98
CA SER A 512 15.55 -11.35 1.81
C SER A 512 14.78 -11.07 0.53
N LEU A 513 13.46 -10.81 0.60
CA LEU A 513 12.65 -10.38 -0.55
C LEU A 513 13.03 -8.97 -1.02
N GLU A 514 13.19 -8.02 -0.12
CA GLU A 514 13.65 -6.66 -0.42
C GLU A 514 15.02 -6.70 -1.10
N LYS A 515 15.97 -7.46 -0.52
CA LYS A 515 17.30 -7.65 -1.12
C LYS A 515 17.23 -8.30 -2.50
N SER A 516 16.32 -9.26 -2.71
CA SER A 516 16.14 -9.87 -4.03
C SER A 516 15.55 -8.89 -5.05
N ALA A 517 14.61 -8.05 -4.64
CA ALA A 517 14.02 -7.03 -5.51
C ALA A 517 15.03 -5.96 -5.92
N ASP A 518 15.90 -5.52 -4.99
CA ASP A 518 16.97 -4.58 -5.28
C ASP A 518 18.01 -5.19 -6.24
N LEU A 519 18.35 -6.49 -6.07
CA LEU A 519 19.24 -7.20 -7.00
C LEU A 519 18.60 -7.42 -8.38
N GLU A 520 17.31 -7.71 -8.46
CA GLU A 520 16.59 -7.82 -9.73
C GLU A 520 16.53 -6.48 -10.48
N ALA A 521 16.32 -5.37 -9.76
CA ALA A 521 16.43 -4.03 -10.33
C ALA A 521 17.85 -3.74 -10.83
N ALA A 522 18.88 -4.10 -10.05
CA ALA A 522 20.27 -3.98 -10.48
C ALA A 522 20.57 -4.83 -11.73
N LEU A 523 20.06 -6.06 -11.81
CA LEU A 523 20.17 -6.93 -13.00
C LEU A 523 19.50 -6.30 -14.22
N HIS A 524 18.34 -5.66 -14.05
CA HIS A 524 17.65 -4.97 -15.13
C HIS A 524 18.51 -3.82 -15.69
N THR A 525 19.03 -2.96 -14.81
CA THR A 525 19.89 -1.85 -15.22
C THR A 525 21.19 -2.33 -15.90
N LEU A 526 21.80 -3.42 -15.41
CA LEU A 526 22.97 -4.02 -16.06
C LEU A 526 22.64 -4.59 -17.45
N ARG A 527 21.46 -5.20 -17.63
CA ARG A 527 21.01 -5.72 -18.94
C ARG A 527 20.75 -4.58 -19.93
N GLU A 528 20.13 -3.49 -19.49
CA GLU A 528 19.96 -2.27 -20.29
C GLU A 528 21.30 -1.66 -20.70
N GLN A 529 22.25 -1.53 -19.77
CA GLN A 529 23.59 -1.01 -20.07
C GLN A 529 24.31 -1.89 -21.09
N LEU A 530 24.19 -3.21 -20.95
CA LEU A 530 24.81 -4.17 -21.85
C LEU A 530 24.17 -4.13 -23.25
N SER A 531 22.84 -4.02 -23.34
CA SER A 531 22.14 -3.89 -24.62
C SER A 531 22.45 -2.55 -25.32
N ALA A 532 22.54 -1.46 -24.55
CA ALA A 532 22.94 -0.15 -25.04
C ALA A 532 24.37 -0.19 -25.61
N LEU A 533 25.33 -0.77 -24.88
CA LEU A 533 26.71 -0.93 -25.37
C LEU A 533 26.81 -1.84 -26.59
N GLN A 534 26.03 -2.92 -26.64
CA GLN A 534 25.98 -3.79 -27.82
C GLN A 534 25.40 -3.07 -29.05
N SER A 535 24.33 -2.29 -28.88
CA SER A 535 23.74 -1.52 -29.97
C SER A 535 24.68 -0.41 -30.46
N ALA A 536 25.40 0.26 -29.55
CA ALA A 536 26.41 1.26 -29.89
C ALA A 536 27.59 0.62 -30.65
N ALA A 537 28.05 -0.55 -30.21
CA ALA A 537 29.11 -1.28 -30.90
C ALA A 537 28.68 -1.72 -32.31
N SER A 538 27.44 -2.21 -32.49
CA SER A 538 26.92 -2.56 -33.82
C SER A 538 26.76 -1.33 -34.72
N GLN A 539 26.28 -0.20 -34.18
CA GLN A 539 26.16 1.04 -34.94
C GLN A 539 27.53 1.57 -35.39
N GLN A 540 28.54 1.50 -34.52
CA GLN A 540 29.92 1.84 -34.91
C GLN A 540 30.44 0.92 -36.01
N HIS A 541 30.17 -0.38 -35.91
CA HIS A 541 30.57 -1.33 -36.95
C HIS A 541 29.88 -1.00 -38.29
N ASP A 542 28.56 -0.77 -38.28
CA ASP A 542 27.81 -0.40 -39.48
C ASP A 542 28.28 0.92 -40.07
N GLN A 543 28.58 1.93 -39.24
CA GLN A 543 29.18 3.20 -39.70
C GLN A 543 30.53 2.98 -40.36
N THR A 544 31.41 2.19 -39.76
CA THR A 544 32.72 1.87 -40.37
C THR A 544 32.57 1.09 -41.68
N LEU A 545 31.59 0.20 -41.78
CA LEU A 545 31.29 -0.49 -43.04
C LEU A 545 30.79 0.48 -44.11
N VAL A 546 29.89 1.40 -43.76
CA VAL A 546 29.42 2.45 -44.68
C VAL A 546 30.57 3.33 -45.14
N GLU A 547 31.42 3.83 -44.24
CA GLU A 547 32.60 4.63 -44.60
C GLU A 547 33.57 3.85 -45.51
N MET A 548 33.81 2.57 -45.22
CA MET A 548 34.67 1.72 -46.05
C MET A 548 34.07 1.46 -47.43
N THR A 549 32.75 1.29 -47.52
CA THR A 549 32.04 1.15 -48.81
C THR A 549 32.06 2.44 -49.61
N GLN A 550 31.84 3.60 -48.98
CA GLN A 550 31.96 4.91 -49.62
C GLN A 550 33.37 5.14 -50.15
N ARG A 551 34.41 4.91 -49.35
CA ARG A 551 35.81 5.02 -49.79
C ARG A 551 36.13 4.08 -50.95
N ARG A 552 35.58 2.86 -50.94
CA ARG A 552 35.71 1.92 -52.05
C ARG A 552 35.03 2.46 -53.31
N ASP A 553 33.80 2.95 -53.20
CA ASP A 553 33.02 3.43 -54.34
C ASP A 553 33.63 4.73 -54.93
N GLU A 554 34.15 5.62 -54.08
CA GLU A 554 34.95 6.79 -54.48
C GLU A 554 36.23 6.38 -55.21
N ALA A 555 36.97 5.38 -54.71
CA ALA A 555 38.15 4.87 -55.37
C ALA A 555 37.82 4.22 -56.73
N VAL A 556 36.70 3.49 -56.81
CA VAL A 556 36.20 2.92 -58.08
C VAL A 556 35.84 4.04 -59.06
N ALA A 557 35.12 5.06 -58.63
CA ALA A 557 34.77 6.21 -59.48
C ALA A 557 36.03 6.97 -59.96
N MET A 558 37.04 7.12 -59.09
CA MET A 558 38.32 7.71 -59.47
C MET A 558 39.04 6.87 -60.54
N LEU A 559 39.08 5.54 -60.38
CA LEU A 559 39.67 4.64 -61.37
C LEU A 559 38.90 4.64 -62.70
N GLU A 560 37.57 4.72 -62.67
CA GLU A 560 36.76 4.86 -63.88
C GLU A 560 37.03 6.18 -64.60
N SER A 561 37.19 7.28 -63.85
CA SER A 561 37.52 8.59 -64.43
C SER A 561 38.91 8.61 -65.07
N LEU A 562 39.91 8.01 -64.41
CA LEU A 562 41.25 7.84 -64.96
C LEU A 562 41.24 6.97 -66.21
N ARG A 563 40.45 5.88 -66.20
CA ARG A 563 40.29 5.02 -67.37
C ARG A 563 39.66 5.77 -68.54
N GLN A 564 38.63 6.58 -68.32
CA GLN A 564 38.02 7.41 -69.37
C GLN A 564 39.00 8.45 -69.92
N GLN A 565 39.82 9.07 -69.07
CA GLN A 565 40.88 9.98 -69.51
C GLN A 565 41.90 9.24 -70.39
N GLN A 566 42.36 8.06 -69.97
CA GLN A 566 43.26 7.22 -70.76
C GLN A 566 42.64 6.80 -72.10
N GLU A 567 41.36 6.41 -72.12
CA GLU A 567 40.65 6.09 -73.37
C GLU A 567 40.60 7.31 -74.31
N GLN A 568 40.33 8.51 -73.80
CA GLN A 568 40.35 9.75 -74.58
C GLN A 568 41.74 10.12 -75.10
N GLU A 569 42.78 9.95 -74.28
CA GLU A 569 44.17 10.16 -74.69
C GLU A 569 44.59 9.18 -75.79
N VAL A 570 44.21 7.90 -75.65
CA VAL A 570 44.45 6.89 -76.68
C VAL A 570 43.72 7.25 -77.97
N GLU A 571 42.45 7.65 -77.92
CA GLU A 571 41.72 8.11 -79.11
C GLU A 571 42.37 9.32 -79.78
N ALA A 572 42.85 10.29 -78.99
CA ALA A 572 43.56 11.47 -79.49
C ALA A 572 44.91 11.10 -80.13
N LEU A 573 45.67 10.19 -79.52
CA LEU A 573 46.92 9.68 -80.07
C LEU A 573 46.67 8.90 -81.37
N GLU A 574 45.64 8.05 -81.41
CA GLU A 574 45.23 7.34 -82.62
C GLU A 574 44.85 8.31 -83.74
N HIS A 575 44.10 9.37 -83.44
CA HIS A 575 43.76 10.40 -84.41
C HIS A 575 45.02 11.07 -84.98
N THR A 576 45.93 11.48 -84.10
CA THR A 576 47.19 12.12 -84.47
C THR A 576 48.07 11.19 -85.33
N LEU A 577 48.11 9.90 -84.99
CA LEU A 577 48.83 8.89 -85.78
C LEU A 577 48.19 8.67 -87.16
N ARG A 578 46.85 8.68 -87.25
CA ARG A 578 46.15 8.61 -88.55
C ARG A 578 46.45 9.82 -89.42
N GLU A 579 46.43 11.03 -88.86
CA GLU A 579 46.78 12.26 -89.58
C GLU A 579 48.23 12.22 -90.09
N ARG A 580 49.19 11.86 -89.23
CA ARG A 580 50.60 11.69 -89.62
C ARG A 580 50.76 10.61 -90.69
N GLY A 581 50.01 9.50 -90.59
CA GLY A 581 50.01 8.45 -91.60
C GLY A 581 49.52 8.94 -92.98
N GLN A 582 48.47 9.77 -93.01
CA GLN A 582 47.98 10.39 -94.24
C GLN A 582 48.98 11.39 -94.81
N GLU A 583 49.65 12.17 -93.96
CA GLU A 583 50.68 13.12 -94.36
C GLU A 583 51.90 12.40 -94.95
N ILE A 584 52.35 11.31 -94.33
CA ILE A 584 53.42 10.46 -94.87
C ILE A 584 53.02 9.88 -96.23
N GLN A 585 51.78 9.41 -96.41
CA GLN A 585 51.31 8.92 -97.71
C GLN A 585 51.31 10.01 -98.78
N ARG A 586 50.91 11.24 -98.43
CA ARG A 586 50.99 12.40 -99.35
C ARG A 586 52.44 12.68 -99.73
N LEU A 587 53.33 12.78 -98.75
CA LEU A 587 54.76 13.01 -98.99
C LEU A 587 55.39 11.89 -99.82
N GLN A 588 55.02 10.62 -99.60
CA GLN A 588 55.47 9.49 -100.42
C GLN A 588 54.96 9.60 -101.86
N SER A 589 53.70 9.98 -102.07
CA SER A 589 53.15 10.24 -103.40
C SER A 589 53.87 11.40 -104.09
N ASP A 590 54.16 12.47 -103.36
CA ASP A 590 54.90 13.62 -103.88
C ASP A 590 56.33 13.23 -104.25
N VAL A 591 57.04 12.47 -103.41
CA VAL A 591 58.38 11.95 -103.73
C VAL A 591 58.33 11.06 -104.96
N MET A 592 57.39 10.13 -105.06
CA MET A 592 57.20 9.29 -106.27
C MET A 592 56.92 10.14 -107.52
N HIS A 593 56.13 11.21 -107.38
CA HIS A 593 55.87 12.14 -108.48
C HIS A 593 57.13 12.92 -108.89
N HIS A 594 57.93 13.36 -107.92
CA HIS A 594 59.20 14.01 -108.17
C HIS A 594 60.24 13.05 -108.76
N GLU A 595 60.28 11.78 -108.34
CA GLU A 595 61.12 10.75 -108.95
C GLU A 595 60.74 10.47 -110.42
N LEU A 596 59.44 10.47 -110.73
CA LEU A 596 58.94 10.38 -112.11
C LEU A 596 59.35 11.60 -112.93
N LEU A 597 59.21 12.81 -112.39
CA LEU A 597 59.67 14.05 -113.02
C LEU A 597 61.19 14.06 -113.24
N VAL A 598 61.97 13.58 -112.27
CA VAL A 598 63.43 13.43 -112.41
C VAL A 598 63.76 12.41 -113.50
N ARG A 599 63.05 11.29 -113.59
CA ARG A 599 63.21 10.33 -114.70
C ARG A 599 62.83 10.92 -116.05
N GLU A 600 61.76 11.71 -116.15
CA GLU A 600 61.39 12.42 -117.38
C GLU A 600 62.46 13.46 -117.76
N LEU A 601 63.00 14.21 -116.80
CA LEU A 601 64.07 15.18 -117.05
C LEU A 601 65.37 14.49 -117.47
N VAL A 602 65.72 13.37 -116.87
CA VAL A 602 66.87 12.53 -117.28
C VAL A 602 66.64 11.89 -118.66
N GLN A 603 65.41 11.56 -119.03
CA GLN A 603 65.06 11.10 -120.38
C GLN A 603 65.03 12.23 -121.42
N ARG A 604 64.89 13.50 -121.01
CA ARG A 604 64.98 14.68 -121.89
C ARG A 604 66.40 15.25 -122.02
N LEU A 605 67.33 14.85 -121.16
CA LEU A 605 68.75 15.21 -121.27
C LEU A 605 69.45 14.80 -122.59
N PRO A 606 69.04 13.73 -123.32
CA PRO A 606 69.56 13.44 -124.66
C PRO A 606 69.04 14.41 -125.75
N GLU A 607 67.92 15.10 -125.52
CA GLU A 607 67.34 16.04 -126.49
C GLU A 607 67.94 17.45 -126.37
N VAL A 608 68.49 17.82 -125.21
CA VAL A 608 69.23 19.09 -125.03
C VAL A 608 70.68 18.99 -125.53
N SER A 609 71.24 17.78 -125.63
CA SER A 609 72.60 17.53 -126.14
C SER A 609 72.71 17.63 -127.68
N GLN A 610 71.59 17.64 -128.42
CA GLN A 610 71.57 17.78 -129.89
C GLN A 610 71.20 19.20 -130.40
N ALA A 611 71.07 20.18 -129.50
CA ALA A 611 70.76 21.58 -129.83
C ALA A 611 71.95 22.56 -129.66
N GLU A 612 73.20 22.07 -129.62
CA GLU A 612 74.43 22.89 -129.50
C GLU A 612 75.15 23.18 -130.84
N ALA A 613 74.48 23.02 -131.98
CA ALA A 613 75.11 23.24 -133.30
C ALA A 613 74.66 24.50 -134.06
N GLN A 614 73.81 25.36 -133.48
CA GLN A 614 73.43 26.64 -134.12
C GLN A 614 73.39 27.74 -133.07
N GLY A 615 74.20 28.78 -133.28
CA GLY A 615 74.40 29.91 -132.36
C GLY A 615 73.10 30.48 -131.82
N VAL A 616 72.99 30.45 -130.49
CA VAL A 616 71.86 30.98 -129.74
C VAL A 616 72.34 32.23 -128.99
N THR A 617 71.56 33.29 -129.17
CA THR A 617 71.76 34.68 -128.77
C THR A 617 71.73 34.90 -127.25
N ASP A 618 72.38 35.98 -126.80
CA ASP A 618 72.48 36.39 -125.38
C ASP A 618 71.13 36.44 -124.63
N ALA A 619 70.00 36.64 -125.34
CA ALA A 619 68.66 36.61 -124.74
C ALA A 619 68.26 35.25 -124.13
N ARG A 620 68.77 34.11 -124.63
CA ARG A 620 68.50 32.81 -123.98
C ARG A 620 69.34 32.63 -122.72
N ARG A 621 70.58 33.12 -122.68
CA ARG A 621 71.40 33.05 -121.47
C ARG A 621 70.75 33.78 -120.30
N ASP A 622 70.13 34.93 -120.56
CA ASP A 622 69.41 35.68 -119.54
C ASP A 622 68.19 34.90 -119.03
N THR A 623 67.41 34.25 -119.89
CA THR A 623 66.30 33.39 -119.43
C THR A 623 66.75 32.17 -118.61
N TRP A 624 67.90 31.57 -118.93
CA TRP A 624 68.45 30.47 -118.14
C TRP A 624 69.03 30.95 -116.80
N LEU A 625 69.60 32.15 -116.75
CA LEU A 625 70.05 32.78 -115.51
C LEU A 625 68.87 33.17 -114.62
N GLU A 626 67.78 33.68 -115.18
CA GLU A 626 66.52 33.93 -114.46
C GLU A 626 65.89 32.63 -113.94
N GLU A 627 65.84 31.58 -114.75
CA GLU A 627 65.34 30.27 -114.31
C GLU A 627 66.24 29.62 -113.25
N SER A 628 67.56 29.79 -113.35
CA SER A 628 68.51 29.31 -112.33
C SER A 628 68.35 30.08 -111.02
N ALA A 629 68.26 31.42 -111.08
CA ALA A 629 68.06 32.27 -109.91
C ALA A 629 66.71 31.98 -109.22
N ARG A 630 65.67 31.70 -110.01
CA ARG A 630 64.35 31.32 -109.49
C ARG A 630 64.39 29.97 -108.78
N ARG A 631 65.05 28.96 -109.38
CA ARG A 631 65.23 27.64 -108.74
C ARG A 631 66.11 27.70 -107.50
N GLU A 632 67.11 28.57 -107.48
CA GLU A 632 67.94 28.79 -106.30
C GLU A 632 67.15 29.48 -105.18
N GLY A 633 66.26 30.41 -105.52
CA GLY A 633 65.29 30.99 -104.59
C GLY A 633 64.32 29.96 -104.00
N GLU A 634 63.77 29.08 -104.83
CA GLU A 634 62.90 27.99 -104.38
C GLU A 634 63.63 26.99 -103.46
N LEU A 635 64.90 26.68 -103.76
CA LEU A 635 65.76 25.85 -102.90
C LEU A 635 66.06 26.51 -101.55
N GLN A 636 66.32 27.82 -101.53
CA GLN A 636 66.51 28.54 -100.27
C GLN A 636 65.21 28.58 -99.45
N GLN A 637 64.06 28.78 -100.09
CA GLN A 637 62.77 28.74 -99.42
C GLN A 637 62.48 27.35 -98.81
N ALA A 638 62.80 26.27 -99.52
CA ALA A 638 62.69 24.91 -99.01
C ALA A 638 63.61 24.67 -97.79
N ARG A 639 64.88 25.13 -97.86
CA ARG A 639 65.82 25.05 -96.72
C ARG A 639 65.30 25.79 -95.49
N TRP A 640 64.70 26.96 -95.69
CA TRP A 640 64.13 27.74 -94.59
C TRP A 640 62.94 27.02 -93.94
N LYS A 641 62.09 26.39 -94.75
CA LYS A 641 60.93 25.64 -94.26
C LYS A 641 61.34 24.36 -93.52
N VAL A 642 62.41 23.69 -93.95
CA VAL A 642 62.99 22.56 -93.21
C VAL A 642 63.54 23.02 -91.87
N ALA A 643 64.30 24.13 -91.82
CA ALA A 643 64.81 24.68 -90.57
C ALA A 643 63.68 25.09 -89.61
N GLU A 644 62.57 25.66 -90.12
CA GLU A 644 61.40 25.99 -89.32
C GLU A 644 60.73 24.73 -88.72
N LEU A 645 60.58 23.67 -89.52
CA LEU A 645 60.00 22.41 -89.05
C LEU A 645 60.90 21.71 -88.02
N GLU A 646 62.22 21.71 -88.21
CA GLU A 646 63.17 21.20 -87.22
C GLU A 646 63.08 21.98 -85.89
N GLN A 647 62.89 23.29 -85.96
CA GLN A 647 62.74 24.11 -84.76
C GLN A 647 61.41 23.83 -84.04
N ARG A 648 60.31 23.68 -84.78
CA ARG A 648 59.02 23.24 -84.19
C ARG A 648 59.10 21.85 -83.58
N LEU A 649 59.91 20.96 -84.15
CA LEU A 649 60.12 19.62 -83.60
C LEU A 649 60.84 19.69 -82.26
N ARG A 650 61.91 20.51 -82.16
CA ARG A 650 62.61 20.75 -80.89
C ARG A 650 61.69 21.39 -79.84
N ASP A 651 60.88 22.36 -80.24
CA ASP A 651 59.90 22.99 -79.32
C ASP A 651 58.82 21.98 -78.85
N GLN A 652 58.50 20.95 -79.65
CA GLN A 652 57.60 19.86 -79.25
C GLN A 652 58.31 18.84 -78.35
N GLU A 653 59.57 18.51 -78.62
CA GLU A 653 60.38 17.61 -77.79
C GLU A 653 60.62 18.23 -76.39
N GLU A 654 60.94 19.52 -76.33
CA GLU A 654 61.06 20.26 -75.06
C GLU A 654 59.72 20.35 -74.30
N ARG A 655 58.57 20.30 -74.99
CA ARG A 655 57.25 20.21 -74.35
C ARG A 655 56.92 18.82 -73.83
N THR A 656 57.45 17.76 -74.45
CA THR A 656 57.28 16.38 -73.96
C THR A 656 58.22 16.02 -72.80
N GLU A 657 59.36 16.70 -72.66
CA GLU A 657 60.27 16.53 -71.52
C GLU A 657 59.75 17.17 -70.21
N VAL A 658 58.65 17.93 -70.25
CA VAL A 658 58.01 18.50 -69.06
C VAL A 658 56.62 17.91 -68.84
N SER A 659 56.55 16.61 -68.57
CA SER A 659 55.45 16.05 -67.78
C SER A 659 55.94 15.78 -66.36
N THR A 660 56.10 16.87 -65.61
CA THR A 660 56.30 16.82 -64.15
C THR A 660 55.15 16.11 -63.44
N GLU A 661 53.97 16.04 -64.08
CA GLU A 661 52.79 15.34 -63.59
C GLU A 661 52.97 13.81 -63.57
N VAL A 662 53.64 13.22 -64.56
CA VAL A 662 53.93 11.78 -64.56
C VAL A 662 54.95 11.42 -63.47
N ALA A 663 55.97 12.26 -63.26
CA ALA A 663 56.94 12.06 -62.18
C ALA A 663 56.33 12.26 -60.78
N GLU A 664 55.32 13.13 -60.63
CA GLU A 664 54.56 13.30 -59.39
C GLU A 664 53.59 12.14 -59.13
N LEU A 665 52.94 11.62 -60.17
CA LEU A 665 52.10 10.42 -60.07
C LEU A 665 52.92 9.17 -59.72
N GLU A 666 54.12 8.99 -60.29
CA GLU A 666 55.01 7.90 -59.91
C GLU A 666 55.49 8.01 -58.45
N ARG A 667 55.75 9.23 -57.95
CA ARG A 667 56.07 9.45 -56.53
C ARG A 667 54.88 9.16 -55.61
N ALA A 668 53.68 9.57 -56.01
CA ALA A 668 52.46 9.30 -55.24
C ALA A 668 52.15 7.80 -55.18
N LEU A 669 52.33 7.08 -56.29
CA LEU A 669 52.15 5.63 -56.37
C LEU A 669 53.15 4.90 -55.45
N PHE A 670 54.42 5.33 -55.45
CA PHE A 670 55.45 4.76 -54.60
C PHE A 670 55.20 5.02 -53.10
N ALA A 671 54.68 6.19 -52.76
CA ALA A 671 54.29 6.52 -51.38
C ALA A 671 53.13 5.64 -50.87
N ALA A 672 52.10 5.45 -51.69
CA ALA A 672 50.95 4.60 -51.34
C ALA A 672 51.35 3.12 -51.17
N GLN A 673 52.26 2.62 -52.02
CA GLN A 673 52.79 1.25 -51.87
C GLN A 673 53.57 1.06 -50.57
N ASN A 674 54.37 2.05 -50.17
CA ASN A 674 55.12 2.00 -48.91
C ASN A 674 54.20 2.03 -47.67
N GLU A 675 53.10 2.79 -47.69
CA GLU A 675 52.10 2.78 -46.61
C GLU A 675 51.39 1.42 -46.48
N LEU A 676 51.03 0.80 -47.60
CA LEU A 676 50.43 -0.54 -47.61
C LEU A 676 51.37 -1.59 -47.03
N ASP A 677 52.65 -1.54 -47.35
CA ASP A 677 53.63 -2.48 -46.80
C ASP A 677 53.92 -2.20 -45.31
N ALA A 678 53.89 -0.95 -44.87
CA ALA A 678 53.96 -0.61 -43.44
C ALA A 678 52.75 -1.14 -42.66
N MET A 679 51.53 -1.02 -43.21
CA MET A 679 50.32 -1.60 -42.60
C MET A 679 50.39 -3.12 -42.54
N ARG A 680 50.91 -3.77 -43.59
CA ARG A 680 51.14 -5.23 -43.60
C ARG A 680 52.16 -5.66 -42.56
N GLN A 681 53.25 -4.90 -42.36
CA GLN A 681 54.23 -5.18 -41.31
C GLN A 681 53.68 -4.95 -39.90
N ALA A 682 52.83 -3.93 -39.69
CA ALA A 682 52.15 -3.69 -38.41
C ALA A 682 51.15 -4.82 -38.05
N LEU A 683 50.49 -5.39 -39.06
CA LEU A 683 49.64 -6.57 -38.90
C LEU A 683 50.45 -7.84 -38.59
N ALA A 684 51.63 -7.99 -39.19
CA ALA A 684 52.52 -9.14 -38.96
C ALA A 684 53.26 -9.11 -37.62
N THR A 685 53.48 -7.92 -37.04
CA THR A 685 54.22 -7.74 -35.76
C THR A 685 53.32 -7.74 -34.52
N ARG A 686 52.01 -7.99 -34.66
CA ARG A 686 51.10 -8.09 -33.52
C ARG A 686 51.48 -9.31 -32.65
N PRO A 687 51.98 -9.12 -31.41
CA PRO A 687 52.42 -10.23 -30.57
C PRO A 687 51.20 -11.08 -30.16
N ALA A 688 51.33 -12.40 -30.32
CA ALA A 688 50.37 -13.36 -29.81
C ALA A 688 50.25 -13.17 -28.28
N VAL A 689 49.02 -12.88 -27.83
CA VAL A 689 48.67 -12.77 -26.42
C VAL A 689 48.95 -14.12 -25.75
N PRO A 690 49.74 -14.17 -24.66
CA PRO A 690 50.04 -15.42 -23.99
C PRO A 690 48.79 -15.99 -23.32
N ALA A 691 48.43 -17.20 -23.75
CA ALA A 691 47.45 -18.06 -23.10
C ALA A 691 48.10 -18.70 -21.87
N ASP A 692 48.11 -18.00 -20.75
CA ASP A 692 48.35 -18.58 -19.43
C ASP A 692 47.64 -17.74 -18.39
N MET A 693 47.22 -18.39 -17.29
CA MET A 693 46.36 -17.87 -16.19
C MET A 693 44.87 -18.24 -16.28
N ALA A 694 44.57 -19.54 -16.43
CA ALA A 694 43.37 -20.13 -15.84
C ALA A 694 43.78 -20.89 -14.57
N GLY A 695 43.67 -20.19 -13.44
CA GLY A 695 43.95 -20.70 -12.10
C GLY A 695 42.96 -21.76 -11.66
N SER A 696 43.53 -22.80 -11.05
CA SER A 696 42.96 -23.81 -10.18
C SER A 696 41.79 -23.35 -9.30
N GLY A 697 40.63 -23.98 -9.46
CA GLY A 697 39.57 -24.02 -8.47
C GLY A 697 39.30 -25.47 -8.08
N GLN A 698 39.88 -25.91 -6.96
CA GLN A 698 39.65 -27.21 -6.34
C GLN A 698 38.19 -27.35 -5.88
N VAL A 699 37.61 -28.50 -6.21
CA VAL A 699 36.35 -29.02 -5.66
C VAL A 699 36.64 -29.66 -4.29
N PRO A 700 35.94 -29.33 -3.20
CA PRO A 700 35.90 -30.18 -2.03
C PRO A 700 34.75 -31.20 -2.16
N GLN A 701 35.12 -32.48 -2.06
CA GLN A 701 34.21 -33.57 -1.73
C GLN A 701 34.08 -33.66 -0.20
N GLU A 702 32.86 -33.65 0.34
CA GLU A 702 32.46 -34.31 1.59
C GLU A 702 31.02 -34.81 1.37
N LYS A 703 30.74 -36.11 1.40
CA LYS A 703 30.45 -36.99 2.55
C LYS A 703 29.26 -36.57 3.40
#